data_AF-A0A7K0S4X0-F1
#
_entry.id   AF-A0A7K0S4X0-F1
#
_cell.length_a   1.000
_cell.length_b   1.000
_cell.length_c   1.000
_cell.angle_alpha   90.00
_cell.angle_beta   90.00
_cell.angle_gamma   90.00
#
_symmetry.space_group_name_H-M   'P 1'
#
loop_
_entity.id
_entity.type
_entity.pdbx_description
1 polymer ?
#
loop_
_entity_poly.entity_id
_entity_poly.type
_entity_poly.pdbx_seq_one_letter_code
_entity_poly.pdbx_strand_id
1 'polypeptide(L)'
;DRHYEVDEKKRTVGILEEGVTRVEELLKIENLYEAANTPMIGYLNNAIRAKELYKRDKDYVVMNGELLIVDEHTGRILAGRRYSEGMHQALEAKERIEIKDENQTLATITLQNYFRLYEKLSGMTGTAMTEASEFHQIYKLGVVPIPTNRSMVRIDQADLVYKSEAGKFAAVTADIAERHRKGQPVLVGTVSVEKSEELSALLKKNGVPHEVLNAKHHEREAAIIARAGVVGAVTVATNMAGRGTDIMLGGNPEFMADFELQRKGLSPVDNPKEYEAAWPEEIAKQKAAVAKGHDEVSALGGLYVLGTERHESRRIDNQLRGRSGRQGDPGESRFYLSLQDELMRRFNSGLVERFLSAAGIPDDAPIESKMVSNAIRSAQTQVEAQNFEIRKNVLKYDDVMNRQREVIYGERRLVLEGKDIKDQVAEFMSETLGAYVDAATAEGFAEDWDLDKLWTALKVIYPVSFTVQEVETEVGSRAGLDADFLRTRILEDVATAYQKREEGLGSEVMRELERKVLLSVLDRKWREHLYEMDYLQEGIGLRAMAQRDPLVEYQREGFDLFTAMMDAIKEEIASYLFNIEVQVEGGNKVQAKGLEQPESPAAALKYTAADEDGVTRSTDVSRNGPCPCGSGKKFKRCHGAA
;
A
#
# COMPACT_ATOMS: atom_id res chain seq x y z
N ASP A 1 22.46 -18.76 -17.88
CA ASP A 1 23.59 -18.45 -18.77
C ASP A 1 23.18 -18.42 -20.24
N ARG A 2 22.69 -19.51 -20.84
CA ARG A 2 22.24 -19.48 -22.26
C ARG A 2 20.84 -18.91 -22.48
N HIS A 3 19.86 -19.27 -21.65
CA HIS A 3 18.45 -18.92 -21.85
C HIS A 3 17.94 -17.72 -21.02
N TYR A 4 18.68 -17.33 -19.99
CA TYR A 4 18.36 -16.22 -19.10
C TYR A 4 19.62 -15.73 -18.38
N GLU A 5 19.59 -14.49 -17.94
CA GLU A 5 20.61 -13.78 -17.15
C GLU A 5 20.08 -13.46 -15.75
N VAL A 6 20.96 -13.53 -14.74
CA VAL A 6 20.63 -13.26 -13.33
C VAL A 6 21.51 -12.13 -12.83
N ASP A 7 20.88 -11.05 -12.35
CA ASP A 7 21.56 -9.98 -11.62
C ASP A 7 21.35 -10.20 -10.11
N GLU A 8 22.32 -10.83 -9.45
CA GLU A 8 22.26 -11.12 -8.01
C GLU A 8 22.21 -9.86 -7.15
N LYS A 9 22.83 -8.75 -7.59
CA LYS A 9 22.85 -7.50 -6.82
C LYS A 9 21.49 -6.84 -6.80
N LYS A 10 20.78 -6.86 -7.93
CA LYS A 10 19.43 -6.31 -8.05
C LYS A 10 18.33 -7.33 -7.73
N ARG A 11 18.69 -8.60 -7.54
CA ARG A 11 17.77 -9.74 -7.38
C ARG A 11 16.73 -9.80 -8.52
N THR A 12 17.19 -9.58 -9.75
CA THR A 12 16.35 -9.61 -10.95
C THR A 12 16.83 -10.66 -11.93
N VAL A 13 15.91 -11.19 -12.75
CA VAL A 13 16.20 -12.14 -13.81
C VAL A 13 15.73 -11.54 -15.13
N GLY A 14 16.58 -11.57 -16.15
CA GLY A 14 16.23 -11.22 -17.53
C GLY A 14 16.15 -12.48 -18.38
N ILE A 15 15.03 -12.69 -19.07
CA ILE A 15 14.86 -13.83 -19.98
C ILE A 15 15.41 -13.43 -21.35
N LEU A 16 16.28 -14.26 -21.92
CA LEU A 16 16.88 -14.00 -23.24
C LEU A 16 15.96 -14.56 -24.34
N GLU A 17 16.13 -14.07 -25.57
CA GLU A 17 15.31 -14.47 -26.73
C GLU A 17 15.31 -15.99 -26.96
N GLU A 18 16.49 -16.65 -26.89
CA GLU A 18 16.59 -18.12 -26.96
C GLU A 18 15.77 -18.82 -25.86
N GLY A 19 15.63 -18.20 -24.69
CA GLY A 19 14.80 -18.71 -23.59
C GLY A 19 13.31 -18.56 -23.85
N VAL A 20 12.88 -17.45 -24.46
CA VAL A 20 11.49 -17.23 -24.87
C VAL A 20 11.09 -18.27 -25.92
N THR A 21 11.86 -18.39 -27.01
CA THR A 21 11.59 -19.36 -28.09
C THR A 21 11.49 -20.78 -27.54
N ARG A 22 12.36 -21.15 -26.59
CA ARG A 22 12.33 -22.49 -25.99
C ARG A 22 11.04 -22.75 -25.21
N VAL A 23 10.50 -21.74 -24.54
CA VAL A 23 9.24 -21.87 -23.79
C VAL A 23 8.05 -21.93 -24.73
N GLU A 24 8.04 -21.12 -25.80
CA GLU A 24 7.04 -21.16 -26.87
C GLU A 24 6.96 -22.55 -27.50
N GLU A 25 8.10 -23.17 -27.82
CA GLU A 25 8.17 -24.55 -28.32
C GLU A 25 7.60 -25.58 -27.33
N LEU A 26 7.91 -25.44 -26.05
CA LEU A 26 7.48 -26.39 -25.01
C LEU A 26 5.97 -26.32 -24.77
N LEU A 27 5.42 -25.10 -24.79
CA LEU A 27 4.00 -24.84 -24.56
C LEU A 27 3.17 -24.94 -25.85
N LYS A 28 3.83 -25.01 -27.01
CA LYS A 28 3.22 -25.02 -28.36
C LYS A 28 2.36 -23.78 -28.60
N ILE A 29 2.85 -22.62 -28.18
CA ILE A 29 2.23 -21.31 -28.41
C ILE A 29 3.08 -20.52 -29.41
N GLU A 30 2.44 -19.66 -30.19
CA GLU A 30 3.15 -18.86 -31.22
C GLU A 30 3.90 -17.67 -30.62
N ASN A 31 3.34 -17.05 -29.58
CA ASN A 31 3.94 -15.87 -28.95
C ASN A 31 3.62 -15.83 -27.45
N LEU A 32 4.66 -15.83 -26.63
CA LEU A 32 4.53 -15.73 -25.17
C LEU A 32 4.03 -14.35 -24.72
N TYR A 33 4.18 -13.31 -25.55
CA TYR A 33 3.78 -11.92 -25.27
C TYR A 33 2.39 -11.54 -25.79
N GLU A 34 1.59 -12.51 -26.24
CA GLU A 34 0.19 -12.28 -26.57
C GLU A 34 -0.65 -12.05 -25.29
N ALA A 35 -1.67 -11.19 -25.35
CA ALA A 35 -2.49 -10.82 -24.20
C ALA A 35 -3.10 -12.03 -23.46
N ALA A 36 -3.47 -13.08 -24.20
CA ALA A 36 -4.00 -14.33 -23.64
C ALA A 36 -2.96 -15.15 -22.85
N ASN A 37 -1.65 -14.94 -23.09
CA ASN A 37 -0.55 -15.67 -22.47
C ASN A 37 0.17 -14.86 -21.37
N THR A 38 -0.31 -13.64 -21.07
CA THR A 38 0.31 -12.71 -20.10
C THR A 38 0.65 -13.34 -18.74
N PRO A 39 -0.21 -14.20 -18.12
CA PRO A 39 0.13 -14.85 -16.86
C PRO A 39 1.35 -15.78 -16.94
N MET A 40 1.59 -16.39 -18.12
CA MET A 40 2.70 -17.33 -18.31
C MET A 40 4.07 -16.65 -18.20
N ILE A 41 4.17 -15.38 -18.55
CA ILE A 41 5.40 -14.59 -18.37
C ILE A 41 5.73 -14.46 -16.88
N GLY A 42 4.73 -14.13 -16.07
CA GLY A 42 4.87 -14.06 -14.61
C GLY A 42 5.31 -15.41 -14.03
N TYR A 43 4.66 -16.51 -14.42
CA TYR A 43 5.03 -17.85 -13.98
C TYR A 43 6.47 -18.22 -14.36
N LEU A 44 6.87 -17.94 -15.61
CA LEU A 44 8.22 -18.23 -16.08
C LEU A 44 9.27 -17.42 -15.31
N ASN A 45 9.03 -16.12 -15.13
CA ASN A 45 9.92 -15.25 -14.38
C ASN A 45 10.06 -15.72 -12.92
N ASN A 46 8.93 -15.96 -12.25
CA ASN A 46 8.91 -16.43 -10.87
C ASN A 46 9.54 -17.83 -10.72
N ALA A 47 9.36 -18.73 -11.68
CA ALA A 47 10.03 -20.03 -11.68
C ALA A 47 11.56 -19.90 -11.76
N ILE A 48 12.08 -19.00 -12.61
CA ILE A 48 13.53 -18.78 -12.72
C ILE A 48 14.07 -18.04 -11.49
N ARG A 49 13.35 -17.03 -10.98
CA ARG A 49 13.70 -16.35 -9.72
C ARG A 49 13.73 -17.34 -8.57
N ALA A 50 12.72 -18.21 -8.45
CA ALA A 50 12.66 -19.27 -7.44
C ALA A 50 13.86 -20.20 -7.53
N LYS A 51 14.25 -20.60 -8.74
CA LYS A 51 15.40 -21.47 -8.98
C LYS A 51 16.72 -20.83 -8.57
N GLU A 52 16.98 -19.60 -9.00
CA GLU A 52 18.32 -19.00 -8.94
C GLU A 52 18.53 -18.12 -7.69
N LEU A 53 17.55 -17.26 -7.36
CA LEU A 53 17.68 -16.20 -6.35
C LEU A 53 17.25 -16.61 -4.94
N TYR A 54 16.57 -17.74 -4.79
CA TYR A 54 16.09 -18.24 -3.50
C TYR A 54 16.68 -19.61 -3.22
N LYS A 55 17.43 -19.71 -2.13
CA LYS A 55 18.13 -20.92 -1.71
C LYS A 55 17.41 -21.55 -0.53
N ARG A 56 17.15 -22.85 -0.65
CA ARG A 56 16.68 -23.68 0.46
C ARG A 56 17.71 -23.68 1.58
N ASP A 57 17.22 -23.70 2.82
CA ASP A 57 17.98 -23.63 4.07
C ASP A 57 18.74 -22.31 4.31
N LYS A 58 18.51 -21.31 3.46
CA LYS A 58 18.99 -19.93 3.65
C LYS A 58 17.84 -18.93 3.65
N ASP A 59 17.09 -18.88 2.55
CA ASP A 59 15.96 -17.94 2.38
C ASP A 59 14.64 -18.55 2.89
N TYR A 60 14.50 -19.88 2.79
CA TYR A 60 13.33 -20.63 3.25
C TYR A 60 13.70 -22.07 3.64
N VAL A 61 12.86 -22.72 4.43
CA VAL A 61 12.92 -24.15 4.77
C VAL A 61 11.60 -24.82 4.47
N VAL A 62 11.62 -26.11 4.19
CA VAL A 62 10.41 -26.91 3.99
C VAL A 62 10.25 -27.85 5.19
N MET A 63 9.16 -27.69 5.94
CA MET A 63 8.85 -28.52 7.11
C MET A 63 7.39 -28.94 7.08
N ASN A 64 7.11 -30.22 7.34
CA ASN A 64 5.74 -30.78 7.34
C ASN A 64 4.95 -30.53 6.04
N GLY A 65 5.63 -30.48 4.89
CA GLY A 65 5.00 -30.19 3.60
C GLY A 65 4.67 -28.71 3.36
N GLU A 66 5.06 -27.81 4.27
CA GLU A 66 4.87 -26.37 4.13
C GLU A 66 6.20 -25.64 3.92
N LEU A 67 6.17 -24.60 3.08
CA LEU A 67 7.29 -23.69 2.87
C LEU A 67 7.26 -22.56 3.91
N LEU A 68 8.33 -22.44 4.69
CA LEU A 68 8.46 -21.46 5.75
C LEU A 68 9.64 -20.53 5.45
N ILE A 69 9.39 -19.22 5.48
CA ILE A 69 10.42 -18.20 5.21
C ILE A 69 11.40 -18.13 6.39
N VAL A 70 12.69 -17.98 6.09
CA VAL A 70 13.74 -17.78 7.10
C VAL A 70 14.23 -16.35 7.02
N ASP A 71 14.34 -15.70 8.18
CA ASP A 71 14.94 -14.38 8.30
C ASP A 71 16.46 -14.48 8.09
N GLU A 72 17.00 -13.76 7.08
CA GLU A 72 18.40 -13.84 6.67
C GLU A 72 19.38 -13.37 7.77
N HIS A 73 18.95 -12.52 8.71
CA HIS A 73 19.83 -11.98 9.76
C HIS A 73 19.78 -12.83 11.03
N THR A 74 18.62 -13.39 11.37
CA THR A 74 18.43 -14.11 12.64
C THR A 74 18.35 -15.62 12.50
N GLY A 75 18.19 -16.15 11.27
CA GLY A 75 17.98 -17.57 11.00
C GLY A 75 16.66 -18.12 11.57
N ARG A 76 15.76 -17.24 12.03
CA ARG A 76 14.47 -17.63 12.61
C ARG A 76 13.44 -17.89 11.52
N ILE A 77 12.61 -18.88 11.77
CA ILE A 77 11.47 -19.20 10.91
C ILE A 77 10.35 -18.17 11.14
N LEU A 78 9.93 -17.51 10.07
CA LEU A 78 8.86 -16.52 10.06
C LEU A 78 7.52 -17.21 9.72
N ALA A 79 6.93 -17.87 10.72
CA ALA A 79 5.66 -18.55 10.57
C ALA A 79 4.53 -17.60 10.13
N GLY A 80 3.72 -18.04 9.15
CA GLY A 80 2.57 -17.30 8.63
C GLY A 80 2.89 -16.24 7.58
N ARG A 81 4.16 -16.03 7.21
CA ARG A 81 4.56 -15.18 6.09
C ARG A 81 4.66 -15.98 4.79
N ARG A 82 4.15 -15.41 3.70
CA ARG A 82 4.30 -15.95 2.33
C ARG A 82 4.98 -14.90 1.45
N TYR A 83 5.63 -15.36 0.39
CA TYR A 83 6.10 -14.45 -0.65
C TYR A 83 4.89 -14.04 -1.52
N SER A 84 4.88 -12.80 -1.97
CA SER A 84 3.80 -12.25 -2.80
C SER A 84 3.93 -12.69 -4.27
N GLU A 85 2.97 -12.32 -5.13
CA GLU A 85 3.17 -12.29 -6.59
C GLU A 85 3.49 -13.67 -7.19
N GLY A 86 2.76 -14.72 -6.82
CA GLY A 86 3.00 -16.10 -7.28
C GLY A 86 4.35 -16.72 -6.87
N MET A 87 5.23 -15.96 -6.20
CA MET A 87 6.60 -16.37 -5.89
C MET A 87 6.63 -17.51 -4.86
N HIS A 88 5.70 -17.50 -3.91
CA HIS A 88 5.59 -18.56 -2.91
C HIS A 88 5.13 -19.86 -3.55
N GLN A 89 4.18 -19.79 -4.49
CA GLN A 89 3.69 -20.90 -5.30
C GLN A 89 4.79 -21.44 -6.21
N ALA A 90 5.59 -20.55 -6.82
CA ALA A 90 6.75 -20.96 -7.62
C ALA A 90 7.79 -21.73 -6.78
N LEU A 91 7.99 -21.35 -5.52
CA LEU A 91 8.85 -22.07 -4.58
C LEU A 91 8.21 -23.39 -4.11
N GLU A 92 6.91 -23.41 -3.84
CA GLU A 92 6.15 -24.63 -3.54
C GLU A 92 6.26 -25.64 -4.71
N ALA A 93 6.10 -25.18 -5.94
CA ALA A 93 6.26 -25.96 -7.16
C ALA A 93 7.72 -26.45 -7.36
N LYS A 94 8.71 -25.58 -7.12
CA LYS A 94 10.14 -25.93 -7.17
C LYS A 94 10.49 -27.06 -6.20
N GLU A 95 9.95 -27.00 -4.98
CA GLU A 95 10.18 -28.00 -3.94
C GLU A 95 9.23 -29.21 -4.02
N ARG A 96 8.32 -29.22 -5.00
CA ARG A 96 7.34 -30.29 -5.26
C ARG A 96 6.44 -30.58 -4.07
N ILE A 97 6.01 -29.54 -3.37
CA ILE A 97 5.01 -29.63 -2.30
C ILE A 97 3.64 -29.18 -2.82
N GLU A 98 2.60 -29.41 -2.01
CA GLU A 98 1.24 -29.00 -2.33
C GLU A 98 1.18 -27.48 -2.48
N ILE A 99 0.80 -27.02 -3.67
CA ILE A 99 0.69 -25.59 -3.98
C ILE A 99 -0.62 -25.10 -3.37
N LYS A 100 -0.54 -24.13 -2.46
CA LYS A 100 -1.76 -23.54 -1.89
C LYS A 100 -2.20 -22.35 -2.71
N ASP A 101 -3.51 -22.11 -2.72
CA ASP A 101 -4.13 -21.02 -3.47
C ASP A 101 -3.44 -19.67 -3.26
N GLU A 102 -3.43 -18.88 -4.33
CA GLU A 102 -2.83 -17.56 -4.36
C GLU A 102 -3.70 -16.52 -3.66
N ASN A 103 -3.04 -15.60 -2.95
CA ASN A 103 -3.70 -14.43 -2.43
C ASN A 103 -3.91 -13.45 -3.59
N GLN A 104 -5.17 -13.19 -3.93
CA GLN A 104 -5.55 -12.27 -4.98
C GLN A 104 -5.85 -10.87 -4.43
N THR A 105 -5.51 -9.84 -5.18
CA THR A 105 -5.97 -8.48 -4.91
C THR A 105 -7.47 -8.38 -5.11
N LEU A 106 -8.22 -8.10 -4.02
CA LEU A 106 -9.67 -7.84 -4.08
C LEU A 106 -10.00 -6.36 -4.23
N ALA A 107 -9.17 -5.51 -3.62
CA ALA A 107 -9.28 -4.05 -3.68
C ALA A 107 -7.95 -3.42 -3.24
N THR A 108 -7.53 -2.40 -3.96
CA THR A 108 -6.31 -1.62 -3.67
C THR A 108 -6.61 -0.15 -3.92
N ILE A 109 -6.04 0.78 -3.16
CA ILE A 109 -6.07 2.20 -3.50
C ILE A 109 -4.80 2.85 -2.96
N THR A 110 -4.16 3.72 -3.74
CA THR A 110 -3.04 4.52 -3.22
C THR A 110 -3.54 5.59 -2.26
N LEU A 111 -2.71 6.01 -1.30
CA LEU A 111 -3.04 7.15 -0.42
C LEU A 111 -3.33 8.41 -1.24
N GLN A 112 -2.61 8.59 -2.34
CA GLN A 112 -2.78 9.69 -3.28
C GLN A 112 -4.20 9.73 -3.84
N ASN A 113 -4.64 8.64 -4.49
CA ASN A 113 -5.99 8.60 -5.06
C ASN A 113 -7.08 8.55 -4.00
N TYR A 114 -6.84 7.90 -2.87
CA TYR A 114 -7.76 7.92 -1.74
C TYR A 114 -8.05 9.35 -1.23
N PHE A 115 -7.03 10.15 -0.97
CA PHE A 115 -7.23 11.53 -0.51
C PHE A 115 -7.79 12.46 -1.60
N ARG A 116 -7.61 12.13 -2.89
CA ARG A 116 -8.23 12.86 -4.01
C ARG A 116 -9.75 12.68 -4.08
N LEU A 117 -10.31 11.65 -3.44
CA LEU A 117 -11.77 11.46 -3.36
C LEU A 117 -12.48 12.51 -2.49
N TYR A 118 -11.75 13.19 -1.60
CA TYR A 118 -12.34 14.19 -0.71
C TYR A 118 -12.62 15.49 -1.48
N GLU A 119 -13.86 15.99 -1.39
CA GLU A 119 -14.26 17.28 -2.00
C GLU A 119 -13.40 18.45 -1.50
N LYS A 120 -12.99 18.41 -0.22
CA LYS A 120 -12.12 19.39 0.39
C LYS A 120 -10.99 18.69 1.15
N LEU A 121 -9.77 18.91 0.71
CA LEU A 121 -8.56 18.39 1.34
C LEU A 121 -7.77 19.53 1.98
N SER A 122 -7.26 19.30 3.19
CA SER A 122 -6.35 20.21 3.89
C SER A 122 -5.42 19.41 4.79
N GLY A 123 -4.25 19.96 5.11
CA GLY A 123 -3.26 19.29 5.94
C GLY A 123 -2.41 20.29 6.72
N MET A 124 -1.81 19.81 7.81
CA MET A 124 -0.92 20.59 8.66
C MET A 124 0.36 19.81 8.94
N THR A 125 1.50 20.49 8.85
CA THR A 125 2.81 19.92 9.19
C THR A 125 3.83 21.05 9.36
N GLY A 126 4.87 20.82 10.16
CA GLY A 126 5.95 21.79 10.36
C GLY A 126 6.93 21.88 9.19
N THR A 127 6.87 20.97 8.22
CA THR A 127 7.92 20.82 7.19
C THR A 127 7.34 20.56 5.79
N ALA A 128 6.29 21.28 5.37
CA ALA A 128 5.67 21.09 4.04
C ALA A 128 6.35 21.88 2.91
N MET A 129 7.11 22.95 3.22
CA MET A 129 7.61 23.88 2.20
C MET A 129 8.52 23.23 1.15
N THR A 130 9.29 22.21 1.52
CA THR A 130 10.19 21.49 0.60
C THR A 130 9.40 20.67 -0.43
N GLU A 131 8.23 20.15 -0.04
CA GLU A 131 7.38 19.30 -0.87
C GLU A 131 6.22 20.07 -1.51
N ALA A 132 6.26 21.42 -1.50
CA ALA A 132 5.15 22.24 -1.97
C ALA A 132 4.79 21.98 -3.45
N SER A 133 5.80 21.71 -4.28
CA SER A 133 5.59 21.31 -5.67
C SER A 133 4.89 19.95 -5.78
N GLU A 134 5.29 18.95 -5.00
CA GLU A 134 4.66 17.61 -4.97
C GLU A 134 3.20 17.72 -4.49
N PHE A 135 2.94 18.44 -3.40
CA PHE A 135 1.57 18.68 -2.90
C PHE A 135 0.67 19.35 -3.94
N HIS A 136 1.20 20.33 -4.66
CA HIS A 136 0.44 21.00 -5.71
C HIS A 136 0.22 20.08 -6.93
N GLN A 137 1.24 19.34 -7.36
CA GLN A 137 1.12 18.46 -8.52
C GLN A 137 0.08 17.35 -8.29
N ILE A 138 0.16 16.66 -7.15
CA ILE A 138 -0.67 15.48 -6.83
C ILE A 138 -2.05 15.88 -6.30
N TYR A 139 -2.09 16.79 -5.32
CA TYR A 139 -3.33 17.09 -4.57
C TYR A 139 -3.90 18.47 -4.88
N LYS A 140 -3.25 19.27 -5.74
CA LYS A 140 -3.61 20.68 -5.98
C LYS A 140 -3.61 21.53 -4.70
N LEU A 141 -2.83 21.13 -3.70
CA LEU A 141 -2.71 21.83 -2.43
C LEU A 141 -1.62 22.89 -2.48
N GLY A 142 -1.96 24.12 -2.08
CA GLY A 142 -0.98 25.15 -1.79
C GLY A 142 -0.39 24.99 -0.39
N VAL A 143 0.90 25.30 -0.23
CA VAL A 143 1.56 25.31 1.08
C VAL A 143 1.76 26.76 1.52
N VAL A 144 1.23 27.10 2.70
CA VAL A 144 1.37 28.43 3.30
C VAL A 144 2.20 28.31 4.57
N PRO A 145 3.40 28.93 4.65
CA PRO A 145 4.17 28.95 5.87
C PRO A 145 3.54 29.92 6.88
N ILE A 146 2.96 29.38 7.95
CA ILE A 146 2.41 30.17 9.05
C ILE A 146 3.55 30.67 9.94
N PRO A 147 3.62 31.98 10.26
CA PRO A 147 4.61 32.51 11.20
C PRO A 147 4.52 31.83 12.55
N THR A 148 5.66 31.63 13.21
CA THR A 148 5.69 31.07 14.56
C THR A 148 5.13 32.08 15.57
N ASN A 149 4.49 31.58 16.63
CA ASN A 149 3.93 32.41 17.71
C ASN A 149 5.01 33.26 18.42
N ARG A 150 6.22 32.69 18.55
CA ARG A 150 7.41 33.35 19.12
C ARG A 150 8.59 33.17 18.18
N SER A 151 9.58 34.05 18.27
CA SER A 151 10.80 33.98 17.46
C SER A 151 11.59 32.70 17.76
N MET A 152 12.03 32.01 16.70
CA MET A 152 12.84 30.80 16.83
C MET A 152 14.29 31.17 17.15
N VAL A 153 14.83 30.64 18.25
CA VAL A 153 16.19 30.95 18.76
C VAL A 153 17.08 29.70 18.89
N ARG A 154 16.62 28.55 18.39
CA ARG A 154 17.39 27.29 18.40
C ARG A 154 18.67 27.45 17.59
N ILE A 155 19.77 26.94 18.14
CA ILE A 155 21.07 26.91 17.47
C ILE A 155 21.21 25.56 16.73
N ASP A 156 21.13 25.60 15.41
CA ASP A 156 21.39 24.43 14.56
C ASP A 156 22.89 24.38 14.22
N GLN A 157 23.62 23.48 14.89
CA GLN A 157 25.06 23.31 14.71
C GLN A 157 25.39 22.62 13.39
N ALA A 158 26.61 22.83 12.91
CA ALA A 158 27.15 22.07 11.78
C ALA A 158 27.27 20.57 12.12
N ASP A 159 27.15 19.72 11.11
CA ASP A 159 27.31 18.27 11.25
C ASP A 159 28.77 17.92 11.59
N LEU A 160 28.98 16.96 12.49
CA LEU A 160 30.29 16.36 12.74
C LEU A 160 30.40 15.03 12.01
N VAL A 161 31.38 14.90 11.12
CA VAL A 161 31.56 13.70 10.30
C VAL A 161 32.79 12.93 10.78
N TYR A 162 32.62 11.62 11.00
CA TYR A 162 33.68 10.73 11.47
C TYR A 162 34.02 9.70 10.40
N LYS A 163 35.25 9.17 10.48
CA LYS A 163 35.72 8.14 9.55
C LYS A 163 35.06 6.79 9.80
N SER A 164 34.97 6.38 11.06
CA SER A 164 34.38 5.10 11.47
C SER A 164 33.09 5.30 12.27
N GLU A 165 32.24 4.28 12.24
CA GLU A 165 31.01 4.28 13.03
C GLU A 165 31.31 4.19 14.54
N ALA A 166 32.33 3.42 14.92
CA ALA A 166 32.80 3.33 16.30
C ALA A 166 33.29 4.69 16.84
N GLY A 167 34.04 5.45 16.04
CA GLY A 167 34.50 6.80 16.38
C GLY A 167 33.33 7.77 16.56
N LYS A 168 32.35 7.72 15.65
CA LYS A 168 31.08 8.45 15.75
C LYS A 168 30.38 8.17 17.09
N PHE A 169 30.11 6.90 17.40
CA PHE A 169 29.38 6.53 18.63
C PHE A 169 30.14 6.85 19.91
N ALA A 170 31.47 6.77 19.90
CA ALA A 170 32.29 7.20 21.02
C ALA A 170 32.12 8.72 21.28
N ALA A 171 32.17 9.54 20.22
CA ALA A 171 31.97 10.98 20.32
C ALA A 171 30.54 11.35 20.76
N VAL A 172 29.53 10.68 20.20
CA VAL A 172 28.12 10.83 20.60
C VAL A 172 27.93 10.52 22.08
N THR A 173 28.50 9.41 22.55
CA THR A 173 28.40 9.00 23.95
C THR A 173 29.09 10.01 24.89
N ALA A 174 30.24 10.54 24.48
CA ALA A 174 30.97 11.55 25.25
C ALA A 174 30.19 12.87 25.38
N ASP A 175 29.58 13.36 24.29
CA ASP A 175 28.75 14.57 24.27
C ASP A 175 27.50 14.40 25.15
N ILE A 176 26.78 13.27 25.00
CA ILE A 176 25.62 12.96 25.85
C ILE A 176 26.02 12.91 27.33
N ALA A 177 27.13 12.25 27.66
CA ALA A 177 27.59 12.14 29.04
C ALA A 177 28.02 13.50 29.62
N GLU A 178 28.60 14.41 28.83
CA GLU A 178 28.92 15.77 29.28
C GLU A 178 27.64 16.58 29.55
N ARG A 179 26.68 16.57 28.62
CA ARG A 179 25.41 17.32 28.74
C ARG A 179 24.54 16.78 29.87
N HIS A 180 24.45 15.47 30.00
CA HIS A 180 23.75 14.81 31.11
C HIS A 180 24.36 15.21 32.46
N ARG A 181 25.70 15.24 32.59
CA ARG A 181 26.38 15.71 33.81
C ARG A 181 26.10 17.18 34.13
N LYS A 182 25.89 18.02 33.12
CA LYS A 182 25.45 19.42 33.28
C LYS A 182 23.95 19.55 33.58
N GLY A 183 23.18 18.48 33.44
CA GLY A 183 21.72 18.46 33.64
C GLY A 183 20.90 18.84 32.40
N GLN A 184 21.53 19.06 31.23
CA GLN A 184 20.78 19.41 30.02
C GLN A 184 20.05 18.17 29.47
N PRO A 185 18.73 18.25 29.15
CA PRO A 185 18.01 17.14 28.54
C PRO A 185 18.47 16.88 27.11
N VAL A 186 18.55 15.60 26.73
CA VAL A 186 19.02 15.15 25.42
C VAL A 186 18.03 14.19 24.77
N LEU A 187 17.64 14.51 23.54
CA LEU A 187 16.92 13.60 22.65
C LEU A 187 17.87 13.12 21.55
N VAL A 188 18.05 11.81 21.45
CA VAL A 188 18.88 11.18 20.41
C VAL A 188 17.97 10.51 19.39
N GLY A 189 18.15 10.82 18.10
CA GLY A 189 17.47 10.16 16.99
C GLY A 189 18.40 9.20 16.26
N THR A 190 18.03 7.92 16.18
CA THR A 190 18.71 6.88 15.39
C THR A 190 17.82 6.47 14.21
N VAL A 191 18.36 5.72 13.24
CA VAL A 191 17.59 5.24 12.07
C VAL A 191 17.11 3.79 12.18
N SER A 192 17.63 3.03 13.15
CA SER A 192 17.26 1.62 13.33
C SER A 192 17.27 1.20 14.80
N VAL A 193 16.50 0.16 15.11
CA VAL A 193 16.41 -0.40 16.48
C VAL A 193 17.77 -0.96 16.91
N GLU A 194 18.51 -1.59 16.00
CA GLU A 194 19.84 -2.12 16.28
C GLU A 194 20.79 -1.01 16.75
N LYS A 195 20.80 0.14 16.07
CA LYS A 195 21.62 1.30 16.44
C LYS A 195 21.20 1.93 17.76
N SER A 196 19.90 1.94 18.07
CA SER A 196 19.39 2.36 19.38
C SER A 196 19.88 1.46 20.51
N GLU A 197 19.87 0.14 20.32
CA GLU A 197 20.36 -0.82 21.32
C GLU A 197 21.89 -0.76 21.48
N GLU A 198 22.63 -0.60 20.37
CA GLU A 198 24.08 -0.38 20.38
C GLU A 198 24.44 0.87 21.20
N LEU A 199 23.78 2.00 20.94
CA LEU A 199 23.96 3.23 21.70
C LEU A 199 23.53 3.06 23.16
N SER A 200 22.43 2.36 23.43
CA SER A 200 21.97 2.06 24.79
C SER A 200 23.03 1.31 25.61
N ALA A 201 23.70 0.32 25.01
CA ALA A 201 24.77 -0.43 25.65
C ALA A 201 25.97 0.48 25.99
N LEU A 202 26.35 1.39 25.07
CA LEU A 202 27.43 2.35 25.31
C LEU A 202 27.09 3.36 26.41
N LEU A 203 25.85 3.86 26.44
CA LEU A 203 25.38 4.78 27.49
C LEU A 203 25.33 4.10 28.86
N LYS A 204 24.87 2.83 28.94
CA LYS A 204 24.91 2.02 30.17
C LYS A 204 26.34 1.85 30.69
N LYS A 205 27.29 1.57 29.80
CA LYS A 205 28.72 1.43 30.14
C LYS A 205 29.32 2.73 30.70
N ASN A 206 28.80 3.89 30.29
CA ASN A 206 29.22 5.21 30.77
C ASN A 206 28.38 5.75 31.94
N GLY A 207 27.46 4.93 32.49
CA GLY A 207 26.67 5.30 33.66
C GLY A 207 25.62 6.37 33.41
N VAL A 208 25.14 6.53 32.16
CA VAL A 208 24.09 7.51 31.81
C VAL A 208 22.73 6.82 31.80
N PRO A 209 21.82 7.13 32.76
CA PRO A 209 20.44 6.65 32.73
C PRO A 209 19.71 7.19 31.50
N HIS A 210 19.01 6.34 30.78
CA HIS A 210 18.30 6.72 29.57
C HIS A 210 17.11 5.80 29.30
N GLU A 211 16.18 6.29 28.49
CA GLU A 211 15.03 5.54 27.99
C GLU A 211 15.17 5.30 26.48
N VAL A 212 14.74 4.13 25.99
CA VAL A 212 14.80 3.76 24.57
C VAL A 212 13.39 3.57 24.01
N LEU A 213 13.11 4.19 22.87
CA LEU A 213 11.83 4.15 22.18
C LEU A 213 11.99 3.50 20.81
N ASN A 214 11.27 2.41 20.59
CA ASN A 214 11.44 1.54 19.41
C ASN A 214 10.17 1.47 18.54
N ALA A 215 9.24 2.43 18.70
CA ALA A 215 7.95 2.51 17.97
C ALA A 215 7.07 1.25 18.10
N LYS A 216 7.15 0.55 19.24
CA LYS A 216 6.37 -0.67 19.50
C LYS A 216 5.13 -0.41 20.36
N HIS A 217 5.20 0.56 21.29
CA HIS A 217 4.16 0.80 22.28
C HIS A 217 3.86 2.29 22.41
N HIS A 218 3.06 2.84 21.49
CA HIS A 218 2.81 4.29 21.37
C HIS A 218 2.39 4.98 22.68
N GLU A 219 1.52 4.37 23.49
CA GLU A 219 1.03 4.96 24.74
C GLU A 219 2.14 5.10 25.80
N ARG A 220 2.93 4.04 26.01
CA ARG A 220 4.07 4.07 26.94
C ARG A 220 5.16 5.02 26.45
N GLU A 221 5.39 5.05 25.13
CA GLU A 221 6.39 5.93 24.53
C GLU A 221 6.01 7.41 24.67
N ALA A 222 4.72 7.75 24.53
CA ALA A 222 4.22 9.10 24.77
C ALA A 222 4.49 9.57 26.20
N ALA A 223 4.25 8.70 27.19
CA ALA A 223 4.52 9.00 28.60
C ALA A 223 6.01 9.20 28.91
N ILE A 224 6.91 8.56 28.16
CA ILE A 224 8.35 8.79 28.27
C ILE A 224 8.73 10.13 27.62
N ILE A 225 8.26 10.39 26.41
CA ILE A 225 8.52 11.63 25.66
C ILE A 225 8.02 12.87 26.41
N ALA A 226 6.86 12.78 27.05
CA ALA A 226 6.31 13.84 27.88
C ALA A 226 7.25 14.27 29.04
N ARG A 227 8.19 13.41 29.43
CA ARG A 227 9.20 13.64 30.48
C ARG A 227 10.61 13.88 29.94
N ALA A 228 10.81 13.79 28.63
CA ALA A 228 12.13 13.93 28.01
C ALA A 228 12.75 15.34 28.15
N GLY A 229 11.94 16.35 28.49
CA GLY A 229 12.38 17.72 28.70
C GLY A 229 12.77 18.06 30.15
N VAL A 230 12.82 17.08 31.05
CA VAL A 230 13.22 17.27 32.46
C VAL A 230 14.76 17.28 32.59
N VAL A 231 15.28 18.00 33.59
CA VAL A 231 16.71 18.08 33.90
C VAL A 231 17.36 16.69 33.93
N GLY A 232 18.43 16.52 33.14
CA GLY A 232 19.20 15.29 33.04
C GLY A 232 18.52 14.15 32.27
N ALA A 233 17.31 14.32 31.71
CA ALA A 233 16.66 13.27 30.95
C ALA A 233 17.42 12.97 29.64
N VAL A 234 17.67 11.68 29.37
CA VAL A 234 18.25 11.21 28.10
C VAL A 234 17.28 10.22 27.46
N THR A 235 16.83 10.53 26.25
CA THR A 235 15.87 9.69 25.52
C THR A 235 16.43 9.33 24.15
N VAL A 236 16.50 8.04 23.84
CA VAL A 236 16.91 7.51 22.54
C VAL A 236 15.65 7.10 21.77
N ALA A 237 15.40 7.73 20.64
CA ALA A 237 14.25 7.49 19.78
C ALA A 237 14.70 6.88 18.45
N THR A 238 14.19 5.70 18.14
CA THR A 238 14.37 5.07 16.83
C THR A 238 13.46 5.75 15.80
N ASN A 239 14.03 6.20 14.69
CA ASN A 239 13.41 6.99 13.64
C ASN A 239 12.67 8.22 14.20
N MET A 240 11.34 8.16 14.25
CA MET A 240 10.47 9.20 14.77
C MET A 240 9.59 8.70 15.92
N ALA A 241 10.04 7.68 16.65
CA ALA A 241 9.35 7.22 17.87
C ALA A 241 9.03 8.42 18.79
N GLY A 242 7.83 8.44 19.36
CA GLY A 242 7.35 9.61 20.09
C GLY A 242 6.78 10.74 19.23
N ARG A 243 6.43 10.48 17.97
CA ARG A 243 5.65 11.42 17.13
C ARG A 243 4.28 11.71 17.75
N GLY A 244 3.84 12.95 17.60
CA GLY A 244 2.57 13.44 18.15
C GLY A 244 2.64 13.98 19.58
N THR A 245 3.66 13.64 20.37
CA THR A 245 3.81 14.17 21.75
C THR A 245 4.82 15.32 21.79
N ASP A 246 4.46 16.40 22.48
CA ASP A 246 5.33 17.56 22.70
C ASP A 246 6.37 17.29 23.79
N ILE A 247 7.60 17.77 23.58
CA ILE A 247 8.67 17.77 24.58
C ILE A 247 8.75 19.18 25.16
N MET A 248 8.00 19.42 26.24
CA MET A 248 8.04 20.68 26.98
C MET A 248 9.23 20.69 27.93
N LEU A 249 9.97 21.80 28.02
CA LEU A 249 11.02 21.94 29.02
C LEU A 249 10.41 21.91 30.42
N GLY A 250 11.01 21.14 31.33
CA GLY A 250 10.44 20.85 32.65
C GLY A 250 9.40 19.71 32.66
N GLY A 251 8.99 19.20 31.50
CA GLY A 251 8.01 18.10 31.35
C GLY A 251 6.59 18.58 31.04
N ASN A 252 5.72 17.67 30.59
CA ASN A 252 4.32 17.98 30.33
C ASN A 252 3.49 17.89 31.64
N PRO A 253 2.83 18.98 32.09
CA PRO A 253 2.15 19.00 33.38
C PRO A 253 0.96 18.03 33.46
N GLU A 254 0.26 17.78 32.35
CA GLU A 254 -0.91 16.87 32.32
C GLU A 254 -0.49 15.42 32.49
N PHE A 255 0.53 14.98 31.74
CA PHE A 255 1.09 13.64 31.87
C PHE A 255 1.73 13.41 33.25
N MET A 256 2.37 14.43 33.81
CA MET A 256 2.97 14.36 35.15
C MET A 256 1.90 14.26 36.24
N ALA A 257 0.79 15.00 36.10
CA ALA A 257 -0.33 14.93 37.03
C ALA A 257 -1.04 13.58 36.98
N ASP A 258 -1.34 13.07 35.78
CA ASP A 258 -1.94 11.74 35.59
C ASP A 258 -1.03 10.64 36.17
N PHE A 259 0.28 10.68 35.88
CA PHE A 259 1.23 9.72 36.44
C PHE A 259 1.27 9.72 37.97
N GLU A 260 1.25 10.90 38.60
CA GLU A 260 1.24 11.02 40.05
C GLU A 260 -0.07 10.54 40.69
N LEU A 261 -1.22 10.81 40.04
CA LEU A 261 -2.52 10.32 40.50
C LEU A 261 -2.63 8.79 40.36
N GLN A 262 -2.18 8.23 39.24
CA GLN A 262 -2.11 6.77 39.06
C GLN A 262 -1.18 6.11 40.08
N ARG A 263 -0.03 6.74 40.40
CA ARG A 263 0.88 6.27 41.46
C ARG A 263 0.21 6.27 42.84
N LYS A 264 -0.75 7.16 43.08
CA LYS A 264 -1.59 7.19 44.29
C LYS A 264 -2.78 6.21 44.25
N GLY A 265 -2.91 5.42 43.17
CA GLY A 265 -4.01 4.47 42.98
C GLY A 265 -5.30 5.10 42.43
N LEU A 266 -5.22 6.31 41.87
CA LEU A 266 -6.35 7.00 41.25
C LEU A 266 -6.28 6.84 39.72
N SER A 267 -7.32 6.28 39.14
CA SER A 267 -7.46 5.91 37.73
C SER A 267 -8.69 6.62 37.14
N PRO A 268 -8.57 7.23 35.94
CA PRO A 268 -9.71 7.80 35.23
C PRO A 268 -10.82 6.79 34.93
N VAL A 269 -10.50 5.49 34.94
CA VAL A 269 -11.43 4.40 34.59
C VAL A 269 -11.99 3.72 35.84
N ASP A 270 -11.14 3.39 36.81
CA ASP A 270 -11.55 2.57 37.96
C ASP A 270 -12.22 3.39 39.07
N ASN A 271 -11.78 4.63 39.28
CA ASN A 271 -12.29 5.56 40.29
C ASN A 271 -12.38 7.01 39.76
N PRO A 272 -13.21 7.26 38.74
CA PRO A 272 -13.28 8.54 38.04
C PRO A 272 -13.64 9.72 38.95
N LYS A 273 -14.54 9.53 39.93
CA LYS A 273 -14.97 10.62 40.82
C LYS A 273 -13.84 11.12 41.74
N GLU A 274 -13.00 10.21 42.21
CA GLU A 274 -11.87 10.51 43.09
C GLU A 274 -10.72 11.14 42.29
N TYR A 275 -10.49 10.61 41.08
CA TYR A 275 -9.53 11.17 40.12
C TYR A 275 -9.88 12.62 39.75
N GLU A 276 -11.12 12.88 39.33
CA GLU A 276 -11.60 14.23 38.96
C GLU A 276 -11.57 15.21 40.14
N ALA A 277 -11.79 14.74 41.37
CA ALA A 277 -11.70 15.57 42.56
C ALA A 277 -10.25 15.98 42.89
N ALA A 278 -9.28 15.07 42.69
CA ALA A 278 -7.86 15.30 42.96
C ALA A 278 -7.12 16.03 41.82
N TRP A 279 -7.67 15.98 40.60
CA TRP A 279 -7.05 16.55 39.40
C TRP A 279 -6.71 18.04 39.50
N PRO A 280 -7.61 18.96 39.94
CA PRO A 280 -7.33 20.39 39.97
C PRO A 280 -6.16 20.78 40.88
N GLU A 281 -6.00 20.07 42.02
CA GLU A 281 -4.90 20.33 42.95
C GLU A 281 -3.57 19.81 42.38
N GLU A 282 -3.56 18.58 41.86
CA GLU A 282 -2.33 17.98 41.33
C GLU A 282 -1.84 18.72 40.07
N ILE A 283 -2.74 19.08 39.14
CA ILE A 283 -2.34 19.81 37.93
C ILE A 283 -1.78 21.20 38.26
N ALA A 284 -2.31 21.90 39.26
CA ALA A 284 -1.79 23.20 39.69
C ALA A 284 -0.38 23.06 40.27
N LYS A 285 -0.16 22.03 41.10
CA LYS A 285 1.15 21.70 41.66
C LYS A 285 2.16 21.33 40.56
N GLN A 286 1.78 20.47 39.61
CA GLN A 286 2.67 20.07 38.51
C GLN A 286 2.97 21.25 37.57
N LYS A 287 2.00 22.13 37.28
CA LYS A 287 2.26 23.36 36.52
C LYS A 287 3.30 24.26 37.17
N ALA A 288 3.24 24.44 38.49
CA ALA A 288 4.23 25.21 39.23
C ALA A 288 5.62 24.55 39.21
N ALA A 289 5.67 23.21 39.35
CA ALA A 289 6.93 22.45 39.29
C ALA A 289 7.55 22.50 37.89
N VAL A 290 6.75 22.29 36.83
CA VAL A 290 7.17 22.38 35.43
C VAL A 290 7.66 23.78 35.10
N ALA A 291 7.00 24.84 35.54
CA ALA A 291 7.45 26.21 35.31
C ALA A 291 8.85 26.45 35.90
N LYS A 292 9.10 25.99 37.13
CA LYS A 292 10.44 26.08 37.74
C LYS A 292 11.47 25.22 36.98
N GLY A 293 11.10 24.02 36.57
CA GLY A 293 11.96 23.14 35.77
C GLY A 293 12.25 23.70 34.38
N HIS A 294 11.29 24.41 33.77
CA HIS A 294 11.45 25.11 32.50
C HIS A 294 12.54 26.17 32.60
N ASP A 295 12.51 27.01 33.63
CA ASP A 295 13.53 28.05 33.86
C ASP A 295 14.92 27.43 34.04
N GLU A 296 15.02 26.33 34.80
CA GLU A 296 16.27 25.60 35.04
C GLU A 296 16.82 25.01 33.73
N VAL A 297 16.00 24.28 32.99
CA VAL A 297 16.41 23.67 31.71
C VAL A 297 16.74 24.74 30.67
N SER A 298 16.01 25.86 30.66
CA SER A 298 16.28 27.00 29.77
C SER A 298 17.66 27.62 30.07
N ALA A 299 18.01 27.78 31.35
CA ALA A 299 19.34 28.25 31.76
C ALA A 299 20.47 27.29 31.37
N LEU A 300 20.18 25.99 31.27
CA LEU A 300 21.10 24.95 30.79
C LEU A 300 21.21 24.88 29.26
N GLY A 301 20.54 25.77 28.53
CA GLY A 301 20.58 25.83 27.06
C GLY A 301 19.42 25.11 26.37
N GLY A 302 18.41 24.66 27.12
CA GLY A 302 17.21 24.01 26.61
C GLY A 302 17.44 22.57 26.14
N LEU A 303 16.47 22.03 25.39
CA LEU A 303 16.56 20.66 24.85
C LEU A 303 17.67 20.56 23.79
N TYR A 304 18.58 19.62 23.97
CA TYR A 304 19.55 19.25 22.94
C TYR A 304 19.04 18.08 22.11
N VAL A 305 19.05 18.25 20.79
CA VAL A 305 18.68 17.19 19.84
C VAL A 305 19.92 16.72 19.09
N LEU A 306 20.20 15.42 19.18
CA LEU A 306 21.31 14.77 18.53
C LEU A 306 20.80 13.77 17.48
N GLY A 307 21.16 13.94 16.21
CA GLY A 307 20.95 12.92 15.18
C GLY A 307 22.20 12.05 15.02
N THR A 308 22.06 10.73 15.02
CA THR A 308 23.22 9.80 14.87
C THR A 308 23.51 9.42 13.43
N GLU A 309 22.62 9.76 12.49
CA GLU A 309 22.72 9.56 11.05
C GLU A 309 21.82 10.58 10.33
N ARG A 310 21.96 10.71 9.00
CA ARG A 310 21.00 11.42 8.15
C ARG A 310 19.90 10.46 7.73
N HIS A 311 18.64 10.92 7.77
CA HIS A 311 17.54 10.16 7.18
C HIS A 311 17.55 10.28 5.65
N GLU A 312 16.74 9.46 5.00
CA GLU A 312 16.55 9.48 3.54
C GLU A 312 16.04 10.82 3.00
N SER A 313 15.48 11.69 3.86
CA SER A 313 15.10 13.05 3.48
C SER A 313 15.46 14.08 4.55
N ARG A 314 15.84 15.27 4.08
CA ARG A 314 16.12 16.45 4.90
C ARG A 314 14.89 16.89 5.68
N ARG A 315 13.69 16.61 5.16
CA ARG A 315 12.42 16.86 5.83
C ARG A 315 12.39 16.16 7.20
N ILE A 316 12.72 14.87 7.24
CA ILE A 316 12.71 14.07 8.48
C ILE A 316 13.79 14.56 9.45
N ASP A 317 14.98 14.88 8.96
CA ASP A 317 16.03 15.48 9.79
C ASP A 317 15.56 16.79 10.45
N ASN A 318 14.87 17.65 9.70
CA ASN A 318 14.34 18.90 10.23
C ASN A 318 13.19 18.68 11.23
N GLN A 319 12.43 17.59 11.11
CA GLN A 319 11.44 17.20 12.11
C GLN A 319 12.10 16.79 13.42
N LEU A 320 13.22 16.08 13.35
CA LEU A 320 14.03 15.77 14.53
C LEU A 320 14.57 17.05 15.17
N ARG A 321 15.23 17.94 14.40
CA ARG A 321 15.68 19.27 14.91
C ARG A 321 14.54 20.07 15.54
N GLY A 322 13.36 20.04 14.90
CA GLY A 322 12.13 20.71 15.34
C GLY A 322 11.53 20.20 16.66
N ARG A 323 12.10 19.14 17.25
CA ARG A 323 11.76 18.74 18.63
C ARG A 323 12.33 19.70 19.67
N SER A 324 13.37 20.46 19.34
CA SER A 324 13.95 21.49 20.19
C SER A 324 13.55 22.92 19.76
N GLY A 325 13.62 23.86 20.70
CA GLY A 325 13.36 25.29 20.48
C GLY A 325 11.90 25.65 20.23
N ARG A 326 10.96 24.93 20.86
CA ARG A 326 9.52 25.18 20.74
C ARG A 326 9.13 26.46 21.47
N GLN A 327 8.13 27.18 20.96
CA GLN A 327 7.63 28.42 21.57
C GLN A 327 8.74 29.44 21.95
N GLY A 328 9.81 29.51 21.15
CA GLY A 328 10.92 30.43 21.36
C GLY A 328 11.85 30.04 22.51
N ASP A 329 11.76 28.81 23.01
CA ASP A 329 12.68 28.27 24.01
C ASP A 329 14.10 28.18 23.43
N PRO A 330 15.14 28.31 24.30
CA PRO A 330 16.50 27.98 23.90
C PRO A 330 16.58 26.50 23.54
N GLY A 331 17.56 26.17 22.72
CA GLY A 331 17.77 24.79 22.29
C GLY A 331 18.91 24.69 21.32
N GLU A 332 19.39 23.47 21.15
CA GLU A 332 20.50 23.18 20.24
C GLU A 332 20.21 21.89 19.47
N SER A 333 20.64 21.82 18.22
CA SER A 333 20.63 20.57 17.46
C SER A 333 21.95 20.31 16.77
N ARG A 334 22.36 19.04 16.66
CA ARG A 334 23.56 18.62 15.95
C ARG A 334 23.40 17.22 15.37
N PHE A 335 24.03 16.96 14.23
CA PHE A 335 24.09 15.63 13.63
C PHE A 335 25.54 15.10 13.70
N TYR A 336 25.67 13.83 14.05
CA TYR A 336 26.92 13.07 14.07
C TYR A 336 26.81 12.02 12.98
N LEU A 337 27.72 12.04 12.03
CA LEU A 337 27.67 11.22 10.83
C LEU A 337 28.94 10.40 10.70
N SER A 338 28.87 9.27 10.01
CA SER A 338 30.02 8.47 9.62
C SER A 338 30.05 8.27 8.12
N LEU A 339 31.25 8.17 7.57
CA LEU A 339 31.46 7.71 6.20
C LEU A 339 31.07 6.23 6.01
N GLN A 340 30.88 5.50 7.11
CA GLN A 340 30.36 4.13 7.13
C GLN A 340 28.84 4.05 7.34
N ASP A 341 28.11 5.16 7.45
CA ASP A 341 26.65 5.15 7.61
C ASP A 341 25.95 4.60 6.35
N GLU A 342 24.73 4.12 6.48
CA GLU A 342 23.98 3.46 5.40
C GLU A 342 23.82 4.38 4.17
N LEU A 343 23.46 5.64 4.40
CA LEU A 343 23.33 6.65 3.34
C LEU A 343 24.64 6.81 2.55
N MET A 344 25.79 6.76 3.21
CA MET A 344 27.10 6.92 2.56
C MET A 344 27.53 5.67 1.81
N ARG A 345 27.22 4.48 2.34
CA ARG A 345 27.50 3.20 1.67
C ARG A 345 26.75 3.07 0.34
N ARG A 346 25.51 3.57 0.27
CA ARG A 346 24.67 3.50 -0.94
C ARG A 346 25.25 4.29 -2.13
N PHE A 347 26.01 5.38 -1.90
CA PHE A 347 26.37 6.31 -2.97
C PHE A 347 27.84 6.38 -3.36
N ASN A 348 28.82 6.06 -2.48
CA ASN A 348 30.23 6.16 -2.91
C ASN A 348 31.28 5.49 -2.02
N SER A 349 31.17 4.18 -1.77
CA SER A 349 32.16 3.44 -0.95
C SER A 349 33.60 3.58 -1.47
N GLY A 350 33.84 3.45 -2.78
CA GLY A 350 35.21 3.39 -3.33
C GLY A 350 36.01 4.69 -3.32
N LEU A 351 35.40 5.85 -3.57
CA LEU A 351 36.11 7.15 -3.57
C LEU A 351 36.36 7.67 -2.16
N VAL A 352 35.39 7.46 -1.27
CA VAL A 352 35.48 7.87 0.14
C VAL A 352 36.54 7.04 0.86
N GLU A 353 36.58 5.73 0.64
CA GLU A 353 37.56 4.82 1.23
C GLU A 353 39.00 5.11 0.76
N ARG A 354 39.18 5.48 -0.51
CA ARG A 354 40.49 5.95 -1.04
C ARG A 354 40.94 7.27 -0.43
N PHE A 355 40.02 8.23 -0.27
CA PHE A 355 40.32 9.51 0.37
C PHE A 355 40.70 9.32 1.85
N LEU A 356 39.98 8.45 2.57
CA LEU A 356 40.23 8.14 3.98
C LEU A 356 41.57 7.42 4.19
N SER A 357 41.92 6.51 3.28
CA SER A 357 43.19 5.78 3.33
C SER A 357 44.39 6.69 3.05
N ALA A 358 44.21 7.72 2.21
CA ALA A 358 45.26 8.66 1.84
C ALA A 358 45.47 9.78 2.88
N ALA A 359 44.43 10.17 3.62
CA ALA A 359 44.46 11.36 4.47
C ALA A 359 45.04 11.14 5.89
N GLY A 360 45.25 9.90 6.34
CA GLY A 360 45.85 9.61 7.64
C GLY A 360 45.09 10.16 8.86
N ILE A 361 43.79 10.45 8.70
CA ILE A 361 42.95 11.08 9.73
C ILE A 361 42.67 10.06 10.85
N PRO A 362 42.90 10.41 12.13
CA PRO A 362 42.50 9.60 13.28
C PRO A 362 41.00 9.29 13.27
N ASP A 363 40.61 8.09 13.73
CA ASP A 363 39.22 7.64 13.65
C ASP A 363 38.26 8.42 14.57
N ASP A 364 38.80 9.12 15.58
CA ASP A 364 38.11 9.90 16.60
C ASP A 364 38.08 11.41 16.31
N ALA A 365 38.77 11.88 15.26
CA ALA A 365 38.80 13.30 14.89
C ALA A 365 37.66 13.66 13.91
N PRO A 366 36.90 14.76 14.15
CA PRO A 366 35.87 15.19 13.23
C PRO A 366 36.48 15.74 11.93
N ILE A 367 35.88 15.35 10.80
CA ILE A 367 36.26 15.76 9.46
C ILE A 367 35.46 17.02 9.09
N GLU A 368 36.03 18.19 9.34
CA GLU A 368 35.45 19.47 8.94
C GLU A 368 35.88 19.83 7.51
N SER A 369 35.18 19.28 6.51
CA SER A 369 35.44 19.58 5.09
C SER A 369 34.16 19.91 4.34
N LYS A 370 34.15 21.09 3.68
CA LYS A 370 33.06 21.52 2.79
C LYS A 370 32.78 20.50 1.68
N MET A 371 33.81 19.77 1.23
CA MET A 371 33.66 18.73 0.21
C MET A 371 32.81 17.56 0.72
N VAL A 372 33.08 17.10 1.95
CA VAL A 372 32.36 15.99 2.58
C VAL A 372 30.92 16.37 2.88
N SER A 373 30.68 17.57 3.43
CA SER A 373 29.32 18.06 3.68
C SER A 373 28.50 18.20 2.40
N ASN A 374 29.11 18.62 1.28
CA ASN A 374 28.43 18.69 -0.01
C ASN A 374 28.13 17.30 -0.58
N ALA A 375 29.03 16.33 -0.41
CA ALA A 375 28.81 14.95 -0.83
C ALA A 375 27.63 14.30 -0.08
N ILE A 376 27.56 14.48 1.25
CA ILE A 376 26.44 14.00 2.08
C ILE A 376 25.12 14.60 1.61
N ARG A 377 25.10 15.93 1.37
CA ARG A 377 23.91 16.63 0.86
C ARG A 377 23.48 16.08 -0.50
N SER A 378 24.44 15.86 -1.41
CA SER A 378 24.18 15.30 -2.74
C SER A 378 23.59 13.89 -2.66
N ALA A 379 24.13 13.04 -1.77
CA ALA A 379 23.63 11.69 -1.55
C ALA A 379 22.18 11.72 -1.04
N GLN A 380 21.88 12.57 -0.05
CA GLN A 380 20.53 12.73 0.48
C GLN A 380 19.55 13.22 -0.60
N THR A 381 19.91 14.25 -1.38
CA THR A 381 19.07 14.73 -2.49
C THR A 381 18.82 13.67 -3.56
N GLN A 382 19.79 12.79 -3.83
CA GLN A 382 19.62 11.71 -4.79
C GLN A 382 18.64 10.64 -4.28
N VAL A 383 18.67 10.30 -2.98
CA VAL A 383 17.68 9.42 -2.36
C VAL A 383 16.29 10.06 -2.38
N GLU A 384 16.18 11.35 -2.06
CA GLU A 384 14.91 12.08 -2.15
C GLU A 384 14.31 12.01 -3.56
N ALA A 385 15.12 12.25 -4.59
CA ALA A 385 14.70 12.18 -5.98
C ALA A 385 14.29 10.75 -6.39
N GLN A 386 15.04 9.74 -5.94
CA GLN A 386 14.68 8.33 -6.18
C GLN A 386 13.33 7.99 -5.55
N ASN A 387 13.13 8.33 -4.28
CA ASN A 387 11.89 8.10 -3.56
C ASN A 387 10.71 8.86 -4.20
N PHE A 388 10.95 10.07 -4.70
CA PHE A 388 9.96 10.83 -5.46
C PHE A 388 9.55 10.12 -6.76
N GLU A 389 10.51 9.64 -7.56
CA GLU A 389 10.19 8.91 -8.79
C GLU A 389 9.49 7.58 -8.51
N ILE A 390 9.83 6.86 -7.43
CA ILE A 390 9.10 5.66 -7.00
C ILE A 390 7.63 6.01 -6.71
N ARG A 391 7.36 7.03 -5.88
CA ARG A 391 5.98 7.44 -5.56
C ARG A 391 5.21 7.87 -6.79
N LYS A 392 5.85 8.63 -7.68
CA LYS A 392 5.27 9.10 -8.94
C LYS A 392 4.94 7.94 -9.87
N ASN A 393 5.80 6.92 -9.95
CA ASN A 393 5.52 5.71 -10.72
C ASN A 393 4.35 4.94 -10.12
N VAL A 394 4.33 4.69 -8.81
CA VAL A 394 3.18 4.04 -8.13
C VAL A 394 1.87 4.77 -8.44
N LEU A 395 1.85 6.11 -8.35
CA LEU A 395 0.66 6.91 -8.70
C LEU A 395 0.27 6.77 -10.17
N LYS A 396 1.23 6.78 -11.10
CA LYS A 396 0.95 6.66 -12.54
C LYS A 396 0.27 5.35 -12.90
N TYR A 397 0.72 4.22 -12.33
CA TYR A 397 0.08 2.92 -12.56
C TYR A 397 -1.30 2.86 -11.89
N ASP A 398 -1.43 3.36 -10.65
CA ASP A 398 -2.72 3.40 -9.96
C ASP A 398 -3.72 4.36 -10.62
N ASP A 399 -3.29 5.44 -11.28
CA ASP A 399 -4.20 6.34 -12.02
C ASP A 399 -4.93 5.62 -13.17
N VAL A 400 -4.29 4.60 -13.78
CA VAL A 400 -4.93 3.76 -14.82
C VAL A 400 -6.01 2.89 -14.18
N MET A 401 -5.67 2.19 -13.09
CA MET A 401 -6.62 1.35 -12.34
C MET A 401 -7.74 2.18 -11.71
N ASN A 402 -7.45 3.41 -11.28
CA ASN A 402 -8.42 4.29 -10.65
C ASN A 402 -9.54 4.68 -11.60
N ARG A 403 -9.24 4.95 -12.88
CA ARG A 403 -10.27 5.23 -13.90
C ARG A 403 -11.20 4.04 -14.11
N GLN A 404 -10.65 2.83 -14.19
CA GLN A 404 -11.45 1.61 -14.33
C GLN A 404 -12.31 1.37 -13.08
N ARG A 405 -11.71 1.56 -11.91
CA ARG A 405 -12.36 1.43 -10.61
C ARG A 405 -13.52 2.41 -10.43
N GLU A 406 -13.39 3.65 -10.88
CA GLU A 406 -14.45 4.66 -10.82
C GLU A 406 -15.71 4.18 -11.58
N VAL A 407 -15.53 3.56 -12.75
CA VAL A 407 -16.64 2.98 -13.53
C VAL A 407 -17.26 1.82 -12.74
N ILE A 408 -16.46 0.83 -12.34
CA ILE A 408 -16.96 -0.38 -11.66
C ILE A 408 -17.62 -0.06 -10.31
N TYR A 409 -17.05 0.87 -9.54
CA TYR A 409 -17.62 1.29 -8.27
C TYR A 409 -18.86 2.16 -8.45
N GLY A 410 -18.93 2.93 -9.54
CA GLY A 410 -20.15 3.61 -9.97
C GLY A 410 -21.29 2.63 -10.20
N GLU A 411 -21.05 1.62 -11.04
CA GLU A 411 -22.03 0.55 -11.34
C GLU A 411 -22.48 -0.19 -10.09
N ARG A 412 -21.51 -0.63 -9.28
CA ARG A 412 -21.76 -1.31 -8.01
C ARG A 412 -22.62 -0.47 -7.06
N ARG A 413 -22.37 0.85 -7.01
CA ARG A 413 -23.12 1.78 -6.16
C ARG A 413 -24.56 1.94 -6.64
N LEU A 414 -24.82 2.02 -7.95
CA LEU A 414 -26.18 2.12 -8.49
C LEU A 414 -27.05 0.93 -8.04
N VAL A 415 -26.48 -0.28 -8.10
CA VAL A 415 -27.17 -1.50 -7.64
C VAL A 415 -27.41 -1.50 -6.14
N LEU A 416 -26.39 -1.14 -5.34
CA LEU A 416 -26.50 -1.15 -3.87
C LEU A 416 -27.43 -0.05 -3.33
N GLU A 417 -27.57 1.07 -4.03
CA GLU A 417 -28.55 2.12 -3.73
C GLU A 417 -29.98 1.73 -4.12
N GLY A 418 -30.17 0.57 -4.77
CA GLY A 418 -31.50 0.05 -5.13
C GLY A 418 -32.16 0.81 -6.28
N LYS A 419 -31.37 1.46 -7.16
CA LYS A 419 -31.92 2.15 -8.34
C LYS A 419 -32.52 1.15 -9.32
N ASP A 420 -33.45 1.64 -10.14
CA ASP A 420 -33.96 0.88 -11.29
C ASP A 420 -32.91 0.90 -12.40
N ILE A 421 -32.51 -0.29 -12.85
CA ILE A 421 -31.48 -0.49 -13.86
C ILE A 421 -32.06 -1.12 -15.15
N LYS A 422 -33.39 -1.01 -15.37
CA LYS A 422 -34.08 -1.56 -16.54
C LYS A 422 -33.43 -1.18 -17.85
N ASP A 423 -33.29 0.13 -18.04
CA ASP A 423 -32.89 0.72 -19.30
C ASP A 423 -31.44 0.36 -19.59
N GLN A 424 -30.61 0.32 -18.55
CA GLN A 424 -29.22 -0.10 -18.63
C GLN A 424 -29.08 -1.58 -19.03
N VAL A 425 -29.88 -2.45 -18.42
CA VAL A 425 -29.89 -3.88 -18.77
C VAL A 425 -30.36 -4.09 -20.21
N ALA A 426 -31.38 -3.34 -20.64
CA ALA A 426 -31.86 -3.36 -22.02
C ALA A 426 -30.80 -2.88 -23.03
N GLU A 427 -30.04 -1.84 -22.67
CA GLU A 427 -28.91 -1.35 -23.44
C GLU A 427 -27.80 -2.40 -23.54
N PHE A 428 -27.39 -3.03 -22.44
CA PHE A 428 -26.38 -4.09 -22.44
C PHE A 428 -26.78 -5.27 -23.33
N MET A 429 -28.04 -5.70 -23.30
CA MET A 429 -28.54 -6.74 -24.20
C MET A 429 -28.47 -6.28 -25.66
N SER A 430 -28.88 -5.04 -25.94
CA SER A 430 -28.90 -4.50 -27.30
C SER A 430 -27.50 -4.36 -27.90
N GLU A 431 -26.54 -3.90 -27.11
CA GLU A 431 -25.13 -3.82 -27.49
C GLU A 431 -24.53 -5.21 -27.73
N THR A 432 -24.76 -6.16 -26.80
CA THR A 432 -24.23 -7.52 -26.92
C THR A 432 -24.74 -8.20 -28.18
N LEU A 433 -26.06 -8.23 -28.38
CA LEU A 433 -26.65 -8.90 -29.53
C LEU A 433 -26.33 -8.17 -30.84
N GLY A 434 -26.25 -6.83 -30.80
CA GLY A 434 -25.76 -6.03 -31.92
C GLY A 434 -24.35 -6.45 -32.34
N ALA A 435 -23.42 -6.58 -31.39
CA ALA A 435 -22.05 -7.01 -31.66
C ALA A 435 -21.98 -8.43 -32.26
N TYR A 436 -22.85 -9.35 -31.84
CA TYR A 436 -22.95 -10.68 -32.43
C TYR A 436 -23.39 -10.64 -33.90
N VAL A 437 -24.38 -9.79 -34.23
CA VAL A 437 -24.83 -9.60 -35.61
C VAL A 437 -23.72 -8.96 -36.43
N ASP A 438 -23.16 -7.86 -35.95
CA ASP A 438 -22.09 -7.12 -36.63
C ASP A 438 -20.89 -8.03 -36.94
N ALA A 439 -20.48 -8.88 -35.99
CA ALA A 439 -19.41 -9.85 -36.18
C ALA A 439 -19.75 -10.95 -37.20
N ALA A 440 -21.00 -11.42 -37.21
CA ALA A 440 -21.45 -12.45 -38.17
C ALA A 440 -21.65 -11.90 -39.59
N THR A 441 -21.91 -10.60 -39.73
CA THR A 441 -22.15 -9.92 -41.02
C THR A 441 -20.99 -9.05 -41.48
N ALA A 442 -19.82 -9.11 -40.82
CA ALA A 442 -18.68 -8.22 -41.08
C ALA A 442 -18.02 -8.45 -42.45
N GLU A 443 -17.98 -9.70 -42.91
CA GLU A 443 -17.30 -10.11 -44.14
C GLU A 443 -18.23 -10.89 -45.06
N GLY A 444 -17.99 -10.76 -46.38
CA GLY A 444 -18.75 -11.48 -47.40
C GLY A 444 -20.10 -10.85 -47.73
N PHE A 445 -20.84 -11.54 -48.62
CA PHE A 445 -22.22 -11.16 -48.95
C PHE A 445 -23.19 -11.94 -48.06
N ALA A 446 -24.46 -11.54 -48.06
CA ALA A 446 -25.51 -12.17 -47.25
C ALA A 446 -25.62 -13.71 -47.43
N GLU A 447 -25.24 -14.21 -48.60
CA GLU A 447 -25.19 -15.64 -48.90
C GLU A 447 -24.06 -16.38 -48.17
N ASP A 448 -22.97 -15.69 -47.87
CA ASP A 448 -21.76 -16.24 -47.22
C ASP A 448 -21.83 -16.18 -45.68
N TRP A 449 -22.80 -15.47 -45.12
CA TRP A 449 -22.95 -15.33 -43.66
C TRP A 449 -23.31 -16.67 -43.01
N ASP A 450 -22.61 -17.01 -41.92
CA ASP A 450 -22.86 -18.21 -41.12
C ASP A 450 -23.98 -17.97 -40.10
N LEU A 451 -25.22 -17.95 -40.59
CA LEU A 451 -26.42 -17.74 -39.77
C LEU A 451 -26.67 -18.89 -38.79
N ASP A 452 -26.22 -20.11 -39.09
CA ASP A 452 -26.36 -21.25 -38.18
C ASP A 452 -25.49 -21.07 -36.92
N LYS A 453 -24.26 -20.59 -37.09
CA LYS A 453 -23.38 -20.22 -35.98
C LYS A 453 -23.94 -19.06 -35.18
N LEU A 454 -24.46 -18.02 -35.85
CA LEU A 454 -25.12 -16.89 -35.19
C LEU A 454 -26.31 -17.36 -34.34
N TRP A 455 -27.24 -18.14 -34.88
CA TRP A 455 -28.39 -18.65 -34.12
C TRP A 455 -27.98 -19.57 -32.97
N THR A 456 -26.91 -20.34 -33.14
CA THR A 456 -26.38 -21.19 -32.06
C THR A 456 -25.87 -20.33 -30.90
N ALA A 457 -25.16 -19.24 -31.18
CA ALA A 457 -24.71 -18.30 -30.16
C ALA A 457 -25.88 -17.56 -29.49
N LEU A 458 -26.84 -17.04 -30.28
CA LEU A 458 -28.01 -16.31 -29.75
C LEU A 458 -28.86 -17.17 -28.80
N LYS A 459 -29.05 -18.45 -29.10
CA LYS A 459 -29.81 -19.40 -28.26
C LYS A 459 -29.21 -19.63 -26.87
N VAL A 460 -27.91 -19.40 -26.69
CA VAL A 460 -27.25 -19.49 -25.38
C VAL A 460 -27.58 -18.24 -24.54
N ILE A 461 -27.80 -17.11 -25.19
CA ILE A 461 -28.05 -15.83 -24.53
C ILE A 461 -29.53 -15.67 -24.19
N TYR A 462 -30.44 -15.92 -25.13
CA TYR A 462 -31.86 -15.71 -24.91
C TYR A 462 -32.74 -16.68 -25.73
N PRO A 463 -34.02 -16.87 -25.35
CA PRO A 463 -34.93 -17.77 -26.07
C PRO A 463 -35.42 -17.13 -27.38
N VAL A 464 -34.61 -17.28 -28.44
CA VAL A 464 -34.93 -16.82 -29.81
C VAL A 464 -36.28 -17.39 -30.26
N SER A 465 -37.20 -16.52 -30.71
CA SER A 465 -38.57 -16.95 -31.05
C SER A 465 -38.78 -17.38 -32.50
N PHE A 466 -37.80 -17.16 -33.36
CA PHE A 466 -37.88 -17.40 -34.80
C PHE A 466 -36.66 -18.17 -35.34
N THR A 467 -36.82 -18.76 -36.51
CA THR A 467 -35.82 -19.58 -37.18
C THR A 467 -35.14 -18.83 -38.33
N VAL A 468 -33.96 -19.30 -38.74
CA VAL A 468 -33.25 -18.74 -39.90
C VAL A 468 -34.15 -18.76 -41.15
N GLN A 469 -34.90 -19.85 -41.36
CA GLN A 469 -35.79 -19.99 -42.52
C GLN A 469 -36.92 -18.96 -42.54
N GLU A 470 -37.44 -18.56 -41.38
CA GLU A 470 -38.50 -17.55 -41.28
C GLU A 470 -37.99 -16.17 -41.70
N VAL A 471 -36.75 -15.81 -41.32
CA VAL A 471 -36.13 -14.54 -41.75
C VAL A 471 -35.82 -14.55 -43.24
N GLU A 472 -35.27 -15.65 -43.76
CA GLU A 472 -35.03 -15.81 -45.20
C GLU A 472 -36.33 -15.70 -46.01
N THR A 473 -37.44 -16.19 -45.46
CA THR A 473 -38.76 -16.11 -46.09
C THR A 473 -39.35 -14.70 -46.03
N GLU A 474 -39.17 -13.97 -44.93
CA GLU A 474 -39.62 -12.56 -44.79
C GLU A 474 -38.98 -11.65 -45.85
N VAL A 475 -37.72 -11.92 -46.21
CA VAL A 475 -36.95 -11.11 -47.17
C VAL A 475 -36.93 -11.73 -48.58
N GLY A 476 -37.51 -12.93 -48.74
CA GLY A 476 -37.70 -13.61 -50.02
C GLY A 476 -36.51 -14.47 -50.48
N SER A 477 -35.28 -14.13 -50.10
CA SER A 477 -34.11 -14.99 -50.27
C SER A 477 -32.97 -14.57 -49.33
N ARG A 478 -32.03 -15.48 -49.06
CA ARG A 478 -30.83 -15.21 -48.26
C ARG A 478 -29.98 -14.05 -48.82
N ALA A 479 -29.97 -13.88 -50.13
CA ALA A 479 -29.29 -12.78 -50.82
C ALA A 479 -29.88 -11.39 -50.54
N GLY A 480 -31.15 -11.34 -50.12
CA GLY A 480 -31.83 -10.09 -49.78
C GLY A 480 -31.61 -9.65 -48.33
N LEU A 481 -30.99 -10.48 -47.49
CA LEU A 481 -30.76 -10.15 -46.09
C LEU A 481 -29.79 -8.98 -45.96
N ASP A 482 -30.18 -8.02 -45.13
CA ASP A 482 -29.40 -6.85 -44.77
C ASP A 482 -29.04 -6.91 -43.29
N ALA A 483 -27.84 -6.42 -42.94
CA ALA A 483 -27.34 -6.46 -41.58
C ALA A 483 -28.20 -5.62 -40.63
N ASP A 484 -28.67 -4.44 -41.06
CA ASP A 484 -29.51 -3.57 -40.23
C ASP A 484 -30.91 -4.18 -40.03
N PHE A 485 -31.44 -4.85 -41.06
CA PHE A 485 -32.69 -5.61 -40.93
C PHE A 485 -32.56 -6.75 -39.91
N LEU A 486 -31.52 -7.58 -40.04
CA LEU A 486 -31.28 -8.71 -39.14
C LEU A 486 -31.07 -8.23 -37.70
N ARG A 487 -30.28 -7.17 -37.51
CA ARG A 487 -30.05 -6.54 -36.21
C ARG A 487 -31.36 -6.05 -35.60
N THR A 488 -32.14 -5.28 -36.35
CA THR A 488 -33.42 -4.73 -35.87
C THR A 488 -34.37 -5.86 -35.47
N ARG A 489 -34.47 -6.91 -36.29
CA ARG A 489 -35.35 -8.06 -36.02
C ARG A 489 -34.98 -8.80 -34.73
N ILE A 490 -33.69 -9.03 -34.49
CA ILE A 490 -33.20 -9.67 -33.27
C ILE A 490 -33.43 -8.78 -32.04
N LEU A 491 -33.22 -7.46 -32.16
CA LEU A 491 -33.46 -6.51 -31.07
C LEU A 491 -34.94 -6.41 -30.67
N GLU A 492 -35.86 -6.47 -31.64
CA GLU A 492 -37.30 -6.53 -31.36
C GLU A 492 -37.71 -7.83 -30.66
N ASP A 493 -37.09 -8.95 -31.05
CA ASP A 493 -37.35 -10.25 -30.46
C ASP A 493 -36.85 -10.35 -29.01
N VAL A 494 -35.63 -9.88 -28.73
CA VAL A 494 -35.10 -9.87 -27.34
C VAL A 494 -35.93 -8.95 -26.45
N ALA A 495 -36.39 -7.79 -26.95
CA ALA A 495 -37.25 -6.90 -26.19
C ALA A 495 -38.59 -7.58 -25.82
N THR A 496 -39.16 -8.32 -26.77
CA THR A 496 -40.37 -9.13 -26.56
C THR A 496 -40.13 -10.26 -25.57
N ALA A 497 -39.00 -10.97 -25.67
CA ALA A 497 -38.62 -12.04 -24.75
C ALA A 497 -38.42 -11.51 -23.33
N TYR A 498 -37.76 -10.36 -23.19
CA TYR A 498 -37.54 -9.69 -21.91
C TYR A 498 -38.84 -9.25 -21.28
N GLN A 499 -39.77 -8.67 -22.06
CA GLN A 499 -41.10 -8.32 -21.56
C GLN A 499 -41.87 -9.55 -21.06
N LYS A 500 -41.88 -10.65 -21.83
CA LYS A 500 -42.50 -11.92 -21.38
C LYS A 500 -41.89 -12.44 -20.08
N ARG A 501 -40.57 -12.29 -19.94
CA ARG A 501 -39.83 -12.67 -18.72
C ARG A 501 -40.24 -11.81 -17.52
N GLU A 502 -40.36 -10.49 -17.71
CA GLU A 502 -40.82 -9.56 -16.68
C GLU A 502 -42.27 -9.84 -16.26
N GLU A 503 -43.17 -10.10 -17.22
CA GLU A 503 -44.57 -10.46 -16.94
C GLU A 503 -44.69 -11.77 -16.16
N GLY A 504 -43.80 -12.75 -16.43
CA GLY A 504 -43.79 -14.04 -15.75
C GLY A 504 -43.28 -13.99 -14.30
N LEU A 505 -42.36 -13.07 -13.98
CA LEU A 505 -41.78 -12.92 -12.64
C LEU A 505 -42.44 -11.81 -11.80
N GLY A 506 -43.03 -10.82 -12.47
CA GLY A 506 -43.47 -9.55 -11.89
C GLY A 506 -42.32 -8.53 -11.82
N SER A 507 -42.64 -7.25 -12.06
CA SER A 507 -41.63 -6.19 -12.19
C SER A 507 -40.71 -6.07 -10.98
N GLU A 508 -41.23 -6.16 -9.75
CA GLU A 508 -40.42 -6.02 -8.53
C GLU A 508 -39.37 -7.14 -8.39
N VAL A 509 -39.77 -8.38 -8.64
CA VAL A 509 -38.87 -9.55 -8.63
C VAL A 509 -37.85 -9.46 -9.77
N MET A 510 -38.26 -8.96 -10.93
CA MET A 510 -37.36 -8.75 -12.07
C MET A 510 -36.27 -7.70 -11.76
N ARG A 511 -36.63 -6.56 -11.12
CA ARG A 511 -35.65 -5.55 -10.68
C ARG A 511 -34.63 -6.13 -9.69
N GLU A 512 -35.09 -6.93 -8.74
CA GLU A 512 -34.21 -7.62 -7.78
C GLU A 512 -33.30 -8.64 -8.45
N LEU A 513 -33.82 -9.40 -9.42
CA LEU A 513 -33.03 -10.35 -10.21
C LEU A 513 -31.90 -9.65 -10.95
N GLU A 514 -32.21 -8.56 -11.67
CA GLU A 514 -31.21 -7.77 -12.40
C GLU A 514 -30.10 -7.26 -11.51
N ARG A 515 -30.46 -6.67 -10.36
CA ARG A 515 -29.48 -6.19 -9.38
C ARG A 515 -28.57 -7.30 -8.89
N LYS A 516 -29.13 -8.48 -8.58
CA LYS A 516 -28.35 -9.63 -8.09
C LYS A 516 -27.44 -10.21 -9.17
N VAL A 517 -27.96 -10.37 -10.39
CA VAL A 517 -27.19 -10.84 -11.54
C VAL A 517 -26.03 -9.88 -11.82
N LEU A 518 -26.32 -8.59 -11.97
CA LEU A 518 -25.31 -7.58 -12.27
C LEU A 518 -24.22 -7.56 -11.21
N LEU A 519 -24.58 -7.49 -9.92
CA LEU A 519 -23.60 -7.44 -8.83
C LEU A 519 -22.73 -8.70 -8.77
N SER A 520 -23.32 -9.88 -8.96
CA SER A 520 -22.59 -11.15 -8.89
C SER A 520 -21.61 -11.31 -10.05
N VAL A 521 -22.05 -11.00 -11.28
CA VAL A 521 -21.21 -11.06 -12.49
C VAL A 521 -20.10 -10.03 -12.41
N LEU A 522 -20.44 -8.78 -12.08
CA LEU A 522 -19.48 -7.67 -11.96
C LEU A 522 -18.41 -7.96 -10.90
N ASP A 523 -18.77 -8.41 -9.70
CA ASP A 523 -17.79 -8.71 -8.65
C ASP A 523 -16.88 -9.90 -9.01
N ARG A 524 -17.39 -10.89 -9.75
CA ARG A 524 -16.57 -12.01 -10.20
C ARG A 524 -15.58 -11.59 -11.29
N LYS A 525 -16.07 -10.94 -12.36
CA LYS A 525 -15.26 -10.48 -13.48
C LYS A 525 -14.24 -9.42 -13.07
N TRP A 526 -14.62 -8.52 -12.16
CA TRP A 526 -13.69 -7.52 -11.64
C TRP A 526 -12.54 -8.14 -10.84
N ARG A 527 -12.80 -9.18 -10.02
CA ARG A 527 -11.72 -9.90 -9.34
C ARG A 527 -10.79 -10.57 -10.34
N GLU A 528 -11.33 -11.29 -11.31
CA GLU A 528 -10.55 -11.90 -12.41
C GLU A 528 -9.68 -10.85 -13.11
N HIS A 529 -10.24 -9.68 -13.43
CA HIS A 529 -9.49 -8.57 -14.02
C HIS A 529 -8.39 -8.01 -13.12
N LEU A 530 -8.65 -7.83 -11.82
CA LEU A 530 -7.61 -7.39 -10.87
C LEU A 530 -6.43 -8.36 -10.82
N TYR A 531 -6.70 -9.66 -10.91
CA TYR A 531 -5.66 -10.68 -10.99
C TYR A 531 -4.81 -10.50 -12.26
N GLU A 532 -5.44 -10.43 -13.43
CA GLU A 532 -4.72 -10.21 -14.70
C GLU A 532 -3.92 -8.89 -14.72
N MET A 533 -4.46 -7.83 -14.11
CA MET A 533 -3.79 -6.53 -14.01
C MET A 533 -2.55 -6.58 -13.11
N ASP A 534 -2.56 -7.34 -12.03
CA ASP A 534 -1.37 -7.55 -11.18
C ASP A 534 -0.24 -8.21 -12.00
N TYR A 535 -0.54 -9.27 -12.75
CA TYR A 535 0.42 -9.95 -13.64
C TYR A 535 0.92 -9.04 -14.77
N LEU A 536 0.02 -8.25 -15.36
CA LEU A 536 0.40 -7.30 -16.40
C LEU A 536 1.38 -6.25 -15.85
N GLN A 537 1.12 -5.71 -14.65
CA GLN A 537 1.99 -4.72 -14.03
C GLN A 537 3.40 -5.26 -13.76
N GLU A 538 3.52 -6.53 -13.34
CA GLU A 538 4.83 -7.18 -13.14
C GLU A 538 5.57 -7.43 -14.46
N GLY A 539 4.86 -7.93 -15.47
CA GLY A 539 5.44 -8.31 -16.76
C GLY A 539 5.87 -7.12 -17.62
N ILE A 540 5.23 -5.96 -17.47
CA ILE A 540 5.45 -4.80 -18.35
C ILE A 540 6.86 -4.20 -18.24
N GLY A 541 7.52 -4.37 -17.09
CA GLY A 541 8.87 -3.87 -16.86
C GLY A 541 9.91 -4.48 -17.82
N LEU A 542 9.69 -5.72 -18.27
CA LEU A 542 10.58 -6.42 -19.22
C LEU A 542 10.49 -5.82 -20.63
N ARG A 543 9.39 -5.13 -20.97
CA ARG A 543 9.19 -4.50 -22.29
C ARG A 543 9.94 -3.19 -22.46
N ALA A 544 10.43 -2.59 -21.37
CA ALA A 544 11.31 -1.42 -21.40
C ALA A 544 12.59 -1.68 -22.23
N MET A 545 13.00 -2.94 -22.38
CA MET A 545 14.15 -3.34 -23.20
C MET A 545 13.95 -3.06 -24.70
N ALA A 546 12.71 -2.93 -25.17
CA ALA A 546 12.36 -2.67 -26.57
C ALA A 546 12.20 -1.17 -26.91
N GLN A 547 12.70 -0.26 -26.08
CA GLN A 547 12.59 1.21 -26.24
C GLN A 547 11.14 1.76 -26.30
N ARG A 548 10.15 0.98 -25.85
CA ARG A 548 8.77 1.47 -25.66
C ARG A 548 8.56 1.91 -24.22
N ASP A 549 7.73 2.92 -24.01
CA ASP A 549 7.37 3.38 -22.65
C ASP A 549 6.45 2.32 -21.99
N PRO A 550 6.89 1.66 -20.90
CA PRO A 550 6.10 0.62 -20.25
C PRO A 550 4.74 1.10 -19.77
N LEU A 551 4.63 2.37 -19.35
CA LEU A 551 3.35 2.90 -18.87
C LEU A 551 2.31 3.00 -19.99
N VAL A 552 2.74 3.35 -21.20
CA VAL A 552 1.85 3.46 -22.36
C VAL A 552 1.35 2.08 -22.78
N GLU A 553 2.24 1.07 -22.78
CA GLU A 553 1.86 -0.31 -23.06
C GLU A 553 0.92 -0.86 -21.99
N TYR A 554 1.21 -0.61 -20.70
CA TYR A 554 0.32 -0.97 -19.59
C TYR A 554 -1.07 -0.32 -19.72
N GLN A 555 -1.13 0.95 -20.10
CA GLN A 555 -2.39 1.66 -20.33
C GLN A 555 -3.21 1.06 -21.47
N ARG A 556 -2.54 0.74 -22.59
CA ARG A 556 -3.19 0.15 -23.75
C ARG A 556 -3.72 -1.24 -23.44
N GLU A 557 -2.87 -2.15 -22.96
CA GLU A 557 -3.27 -3.52 -22.67
C GLU A 557 -4.26 -3.60 -21.51
N GLY A 558 -4.06 -2.80 -20.47
CA GLY A 558 -5.01 -2.71 -19.37
C GLY A 558 -6.38 -2.19 -19.82
N PHE A 559 -6.44 -1.32 -20.83
CA PHE A 559 -7.70 -0.85 -21.41
C PHE A 559 -8.36 -1.93 -22.29
N ASP A 560 -7.58 -2.66 -23.08
CA ASP A 560 -8.08 -3.77 -23.90
C ASP A 560 -8.66 -4.89 -23.02
N LEU A 561 -7.96 -5.27 -21.94
CA LEU A 561 -8.45 -6.22 -20.92
C LEU A 561 -9.72 -5.70 -20.23
N PHE A 562 -9.76 -4.42 -19.87
CA PHE A 562 -10.93 -3.82 -19.25
C PHE A 562 -12.15 -3.83 -20.19
N THR A 563 -11.94 -3.58 -21.48
CA THR A 563 -13.01 -3.59 -22.49
C THR A 563 -13.54 -5.00 -22.68
N ALA A 564 -12.64 -5.99 -22.84
CA ALA A 564 -13.01 -7.40 -22.92
C ALA A 564 -13.76 -7.88 -21.67
N MET A 565 -13.33 -7.43 -20.48
CA MET A 565 -14.05 -7.71 -19.23
C MET A 565 -15.45 -7.10 -19.24
N MET A 566 -15.61 -5.84 -19.65
CA MET A 566 -16.92 -5.17 -19.71
C MET A 566 -17.86 -5.86 -20.70
N ASP A 567 -17.36 -6.27 -21.87
CA ASP A 567 -18.16 -6.99 -22.86
C ASP A 567 -18.60 -8.36 -22.34
N ALA A 568 -17.68 -9.10 -21.68
CA ALA A 568 -18.01 -10.36 -21.02
C ALA A 568 -19.03 -10.18 -19.88
N ILE A 569 -19.00 -9.07 -19.15
CA ILE A 569 -20.00 -8.75 -18.13
C ILE A 569 -21.37 -8.57 -18.79
N LYS A 570 -21.47 -7.78 -19.86
CA LYS A 570 -22.75 -7.53 -20.57
C LYS A 570 -23.35 -8.83 -21.11
N GLU A 571 -22.52 -9.66 -21.73
CA GLU A 571 -22.94 -10.95 -22.29
C GLU A 571 -23.46 -11.91 -21.22
N GLU A 572 -22.72 -12.06 -20.12
CA GLU A 572 -23.14 -12.93 -19.03
C GLU A 572 -24.41 -12.42 -18.35
N ILE A 573 -24.56 -11.11 -18.16
CA ILE A 573 -25.79 -10.52 -17.62
C ILE A 573 -26.98 -10.88 -18.51
N ALA A 574 -26.85 -10.69 -19.83
CA ALA A 574 -27.90 -11.03 -20.79
C ALA A 574 -28.30 -12.51 -20.68
N SER A 575 -27.31 -13.42 -20.67
CA SER A 575 -27.58 -14.85 -20.57
C SER A 575 -28.22 -15.25 -19.23
N TYR A 576 -27.70 -14.75 -18.10
CA TYR A 576 -28.22 -15.11 -16.78
C TYR A 576 -29.66 -14.64 -16.54
N LEU A 577 -30.05 -13.48 -17.08
CA LEU A 577 -31.41 -12.96 -16.91
C LEU A 577 -32.49 -13.87 -17.50
N PHE A 578 -32.20 -14.50 -18.64
CA PHE A 578 -33.14 -15.42 -19.30
C PHE A 578 -33.06 -16.85 -18.74
N ASN A 579 -31.87 -17.31 -18.37
CA ASN A 579 -31.64 -18.73 -18.08
C ASN A 579 -31.69 -19.12 -16.60
N ILE A 580 -31.58 -18.18 -15.66
CA ILE A 580 -31.61 -18.50 -14.22
C ILE A 580 -33.00 -18.96 -13.78
N GLU A 581 -33.04 -20.04 -13.00
CA GLU A 581 -34.24 -20.44 -12.26
C GLU A 581 -34.45 -19.55 -11.04
N VAL A 582 -35.60 -18.87 -10.99
CA VAL A 582 -35.97 -17.97 -9.90
C VAL A 582 -36.95 -18.67 -8.95
N GLN A 583 -36.60 -18.74 -7.66
CA GLN A 583 -37.52 -19.16 -6.61
C GLN A 583 -37.86 -17.96 -5.73
N VAL A 584 -39.16 -17.70 -5.55
CA VAL A 584 -39.66 -16.61 -4.71
C VAL A 584 -39.94 -17.17 -3.32
N GLU A 585 -39.11 -16.84 -2.32
CA GLU A 585 -39.42 -17.09 -0.92
C GLU A 585 -40.18 -15.90 -0.33
N GLY A 586 -41.19 -16.18 0.51
CA GLY A 586 -42.15 -15.19 1.00
C GLY A 586 -41.49 -13.90 1.54
N GLY A 587 -41.87 -12.75 0.98
CA GLY A 587 -41.41 -11.42 1.36
C GLY A 587 -40.37 -10.80 0.42
N ASN A 588 -40.63 -10.77 -0.90
CA ASN A 588 -39.81 -10.14 -1.95
C ASN A 588 -38.33 -10.54 -1.97
N LYS A 589 -37.96 -11.66 -1.34
CA LYS A 589 -36.61 -12.20 -1.40
C LYS A 589 -36.50 -13.19 -2.55
N VAL A 590 -35.77 -12.78 -3.58
CA VAL A 590 -35.48 -13.60 -4.77
C VAL A 590 -34.29 -14.51 -4.47
N GLN A 591 -34.44 -15.83 -4.58
CA GLN A 591 -33.29 -16.75 -4.55
C GLN A 591 -33.02 -17.24 -5.97
N ALA A 592 -31.82 -16.95 -6.47
CA ALA A 592 -31.37 -17.32 -7.81
C ALA A 592 -30.37 -18.46 -7.69
N LYS A 593 -30.82 -19.68 -8.01
CA LYS A 593 -29.96 -20.88 -7.97
C LYS A 593 -28.87 -20.75 -9.02
N GLY A 594 -27.61 -20.93 -8.63
CA GLY A 594 -26.43 -20.82 -9.51
C GLY A 594 -25.66 -19.50 -9.43
N LEU A 595 -26.19 -18.46 -8.76
CA LEU A 595 -25.45 -17.22 -8.43
C LEU A 595 -24.85 -17.22 -7.02
N GLU A 596 -25.10 -18.27 -6.24
CA GLU A 596 -24.50 -18.43 -4.92
C GLU A 596 -23.00 -18.69 -5.10
N GLN A 597 -22.17 -17.71 -4.72
CA GLN A 597 -20.74 -17.98 -4.54
C GLN A 597 -20.63 -19.16 -3.56
N PRO A 598 -19.78 -20.18 -3.83
CA PRO A 598 -19.49 -21.16 -2.81
C PRO A 598 -19.07 -20.38 -1.57
N GLU A 599 -19.70 -20.66 -0.44
CA GLU A 599 -19.27 -20.11 0.84
C GLU A 599 -17.82 -20.57 1.02
N SER A 600 -16.86 -19.73 0.62
CA SER A 600 -15.47 -19.91 1.01
C SER A 600 -15.52 -19.96 2.54
N PRO A 601 -15.12 -21.08 3.16
CA PRO A 601 -15.25 -21.24 4.61
C PRO A 601 -14.55 -20.07 5.22
N ALA A 602 -15.28 -19.21 5.94
CA ALA A 602 -14.88 -17.85 6.37
C ALA A 602 -13.40 -17.75 6.74
N ALA A 603 -12.53 -17.67 5.72
CA ALA A 603 -11.12 -17.54 5.89
C ALA A 603 -10.97 -16.10 6.33
N ALA A 604 -10.40 -15.90 7.51
CA ALA A 604 -10.19 -14.58 8.06
C ALA A 604 -9.53 -13.72 6.97
N LEU A 605 -10.27 -12.74 6.46
CA LEU A 605 -9.75 -11.80 5.47
C LEU A 605 -8.55 -11.12 6.10
N LYS A 606 -7.36 -11.39 5.57
CA LYS A 606 -6.12 -10.75 6.01
C LYS A 606 -6.03 -9.39 5.35
N TYR A 607 -6.49 -8.38 6.05
CA TYR A 607 -6.24 -7.00 5.69
C TYR A 607 -4.79 -6.66 6.04
N THR A 608 -3.99 -6.33 5.03
CA THR A 608 -2.67 -5.73 5.21
C THR A 608 -2.73 -4.28 4.79
N ALA A 609 -2.62 -3.38 5.77
CA ALA A 609 -2.34 -1.98 5.52
C ALA A 609 -0.92 -1.67 6.00
N ALA A 610 -0.19 -0.86 5.24
CA ALA A 610 1.01 -0.20 5.76
C ALA A 610 0.55 0.92 6.70
N ASP A 611 1.09 0.96 7.92
CA ASP A 611 0.95 2.14 8.79
C ASP A 611 1.90 3.27 8.34
N GLU A 612 1.82 4.43 9.00
CA GLU A 612 2.64 5.61 8.68
C GLU A 612 4.16 5.34 8.77
N ASP A 613 4.57 4.23 9.37
CA ASP A 613 5.96 3.81 9.57
C ASP A 613 6.38 2.64 8.64
N GLY A 614 5.50 2.23 7.70
CA GLY A 614 5.80 1.20 6.70
C GLY A 614 5.72 -0.24 7.21
N VAL A 615 5.16 -0.48 8.40
CA VAL A 615 5.00 -1.82 8.97
C VAL A 615 3.66 -2.40 8.53
N THR A 616 3.68 -3.55 7.85
CA THR A 616 2.47 -4.30 7.51
C THR A 616 1.97 -5.08 8.73
N ARG A 617 0.84 -4.67 9.30
CA ARG A 617 0.13 -5.47 10.31
C ARG A 617 -0.95 -6.29 9.62
N SER A 618 -0.84 -7.61 9.71
CA SER A 618 -1.93 -8.53 9.40
C SER A 618 -2.70 -8.85 10.68
N THR A 619 -4.01 -8.65 10.70
CA THR A 619 -4.84 -9.06 11.84
C THR A 619 -5.99 -9.95 11.37
N ASP A 620 -6.01 -11.18 11.85
CA ASP A 620 -7.13 -12.12 11.68
C ASP A 620 -8.25 -11.74 12.66
N VAL A 621 -9.17 -10.85 12.28
CA VAL A 621 -10.30 -10.46 13.14
C VAL A 621 -11.61 -10.79 12.45
N SER A 622 -12.36 -11.74 13.01
CA SER A 622 -13.70 -12.01 12.51
C SER A 622 -14.64 -10.84 12.85
N ARG A 623 -15.56 -10.49 11.93
CA ARG A 623 -16.48 -9.35 12.06
C ARG A 623 -17.34 -9.39 13.35
N ASN A 624 -17.58 -10.59 13.87
CA ASN A 624 -18.31 -10.83 15.12
C ASN A 624 -17.40 -11.11 16.34
N GLY A 625 -16.09 -11.22 16.14
CA GLY A 625 -15.10 -11.46 17.18
C GLY A 625 -14.82 -10.22 18.04
N PRO A 626 -14.17 -10.41 19.20
CA PRO A 626 -13.75 -9.32 20.07
C PRO A 626 -12.77 -8.41 19.33
N CYS A 627 -12.97 -7.09 19.46
CA CYS A 627 -12.13 -6.11 18.80
C CYS A 627 -10.71 -6.14 19.42
N PRO A 628 -9.63 -6.23 18.61
CA PRO A 628 -8.25 -6.37 19.11
C PRO A 628 -7.73 -5.15 19.88
N CYS A 629 -8.46 -4.04 19.91
CA CYS A 629 -8.15 -2.90 20.77
C CYS A 629 -8.49 -3.14 22.26
N GLY A 630 -8.98 -4.32 22.64
CA GLY A 630 -9.31 -4.64 24.03
C GLY A 630 -10.61 -4.00 24.54
N SER A 631 -11.39 -3.32 23.70
CA SER A 631 -12.61 -2.58 24.10
C SER A 631 -13.79 -3.44 24.58
N GLY A 632 -13.69 -4.78 24.53
CA GLY A 632 -14.78 -5.71 24.84
C GLY A 632 -15.94 -5.70 23.84
N LYS A 633 -15.92 -4.81 22.83
CA LYS A 633 -16.94 -4.70 21.78
C LYS A 633 -16.62 -5.64 20.61
N LYS A 634 -17.64 -6.10 19.88
CA LYS A 634 -17.45 -6.81 18.61
C LYS A 634 -16.75 -5.90 17.60
N PHE A 635 -15.86 -6.43 16.77
CA PHE A 635 -15.09 -5.64 15.78
C PHE A 635 -15.98 -4.71 14.95
N LYS A 636 -17.11 -5.20 14.43
CA LYS A 636 -18.11 -4.41 13.68
C LYS A 636 -18.79 -3.25 14.43
N ARG A 637 -18.61 -3.15 15.74
CA ARG A 637 -19.16 -2.08 16.60
C ARG A 637 -18.04 -1.24 17.23
N CYS A 638 -16.82 -1.38 16.72
CA CYS A 638 -15.65 -0.65 17.15
C CYS A 638 -14.84 -0.26 15.91
N HIS A 639 -13.68 -0.88 15.66
CA HIS A 639 -12.81 -0.51 14.54
C HIS A 639 -13.38 -0.92 13.16
N GLY A 640 -14.33 -1.85 13.11
CA GLY A 640 -15.09 -2.20 11.91
C GLY A 640 -16.46 -1.51 11.81
N ALA A 641 -16.66 -0.40 12.52
CA ALA A 641 -17.90 0.40 12.47
C ALA A 641 -17.86 1.53 11.43
N ALA A 642 -16.84 1.56 10.56
CA ALA A 642 -16.76 2.44 9.41
C ALA A 642 -17.53 1.85 8.22
#